data_AF-A0A1F2WDA6-F1
#
_entry.id   AF-A0A1F2WDA6-F1
#
_cell.length_a   1.000
_cell.length_b   1.000
_cell.length_c   1.000
_cell.angle_alpha   90.00
_cell.angle_beta   90.00
_cell.angle_gamma   90.00
#
_symmetry.space_group_name_H-M   'P 1'
#
loop_
_entity.id
_entity.type
_entity.pdbx_description
1 polymer ?
#
loop_
_entity_poly.entity_id
_entity_poly.type
_entity_poly.pdbx_seq_one_letter_code
_entity_poly.pdbx_strand_id
1 'polypeptide(L)'
;MGNDDAAIVATLDGSYYGRPQPHTVYANVVVGLALSSLYAAAGSIPWYGIYLYFAYFVGLTAVVYVVLADDRSGFGRRVLALAGYMAVFALWMGTQITFTSVALMLGFAGVLLYLSRGPLPRTSWVAMAGAGVMVGAASLVRWHTLGAVLVLAVPLVLLAARRIPWRRQALFVAVAAGVVLSGCAFQAAYYAGKPEWRDYFEFNAVRSAVRDSPTIDAAEAPEVLDAVGWSENDLAMFRNWFYLDQDVYGVEQLRQVNDATGWPLTSLGLAAGSLRVQTAYGGVMGLILTTALLTAAWAFGGRATRRFSALAVAYTATVLAGLALLAKLPPTVGIPILAFLALLLLTTPAGVAADAGGREGGRWRRVTAWVLAGAAIAAVVAGVSDAALGRDSRRVADQTAIAPLREIQQPDPGGIFIQWGNELLLGFASPWRAPLLPSFLGIPLGWPQRSPVHSQWMAELGIDDLYLAIGSREDVYLPLRPPFSLGALYLTYLEEHYGFSGLLRPRAEQDTFTIFDLAVAYALDDRARTINERRPDGTEVRYPLVDDRIVGGARLRTVDDHVRVTGWAADLDSLGPVDYIVVFDDDRAVSVSLPADTPLTQRAIRYAERLGVADPHHLGFEIAITATPHTNIRIFALSDGRAAEITP
;
A
#
# COMPACT_ATOMS: atom_id res chain seq x y z
N MET A 1 -4.40 7.07 1.55
CA MET A 1 -4.77 6.32 0.34
C MET A 1 -4.49 4.83 0.59
N GLY A 2 -4.60 3.93 -0.39
CA GLY A 2 -3.96 2.61 -0.30
C GLY A 2 -2.52 2.65 -0.81
N ASN A 3 -1.69 1.63 -0.52
CA ASN A 3 -0.33 1.54 -1.08
C ASN A 3 -0.35 1.48 -2.62
N ASP A 4 -1.31 0.75 -3.20
CA ASP A 4 -1.49 0.68 -4.65
C ASP A 4 -1.84 2.06 -5.25
N ASP A 5 -2.70 2.85 -4.58
CA ASP A 5 -3.05 4.20 -5.03
C ASP A 5 -1.79 5.09 -5.11
N ALA A 6 -0.87 4.97 -4.15
CA ALA A 6 0.35 5.77 -4.14
C ALA A 6 1.26 5.45 -5.34
N ALA A 7 1.40 4.16 -5.67
CA ALA A 7 2.15 3.71 -6.85
C ALA A 7 1.45 4.13 -8.16
N ILE A 8 0.11 4.10 -8.20
CA ILE A 8 -0.67 4.60 -9.34
C ILE A 8 -0.43 6.11 -9.54
N VAL A 9 -0.53 6.91 -8.48
CA VAL A 9 -0.28 8.35 -8.55
C VAL A 9 1.13 8.64 -9.03
N ALA A 10 2.14 7.99 -8.45
CA ALA A 10 3.54 8.20 -8.80
C ALA A 10 3.88 7.77 -10.24
N THR A 11 3.13 6.82 -10.80
CA THR A 11 3.20 6.46 -12.22
C THR A 11 2.56 7.54 -13.09
N LEU A 12 1.36 8.03 -12.71
CA LEU A 12 0.59 9.00 -13.49
C LEU A 12 1.19 10.40 -13.49
N ASP A 13 1.75 10.84 -12.37
CA ASP A 13 2.36 12.18 -12.23
C ASP A 13 3.83 12.21 -12.67
N GLY A 14 4.44 11.05 -12.85
CA GLY A 14 5.82 10.89 -13.31
C GLY A 14 6.86 10.79 -12.21
N SER A 15 6.47 10.78 -10.93
CA SER A 15 7.41 10.63 -9.80
C SER A 15 8.24 9.35 -9.85
N TYR A 16 7.80 8.30 -10.56
CA TYR A 16 8.59 7.08 -10.76
C TYR A 16 9.50 7.08 -11.97
N TYR A 17 9.19 7.85 -13.00
CA TYR A 17 9.80 7.66 -14.31
C TYR A 17 10.31 8.97 -14.92
N GLY A 18 10.36 10.04 -14.13
CA GLY A 18 10.66 11.40 -14.57
C GLY A 18 9.60 12.02 -15.51
N ARG A 19 8.57 11.27 -15.90
CA ARG A 19 7.51 11.70 -16.82
C ARG A 19 6.18 10.99 -16.56
N PRO A 20 5.03 11.66 -16.73
CA PRO A 20 3.71 11.06 -16.62
C PRO A 20 3.53 9.81 -17.49
N GLN A 21 3.08 8.71 -16.90
CA GLN A 21 2.85 7.43 -17.60
C GLN A 21 1.40 6.97 -17.44
N PRO A 22 0.70 6.57 -18.52
CA PRO A 22 -0.71 6.17 -18.44
C PRO A 22 -0.93 4.74 -17.90
N HIS A 23 0.15 3.98 -17.67
CA HIS A 23 0.08 2.53 -17.50
C HIS A 23 -0.05 2.11 -16.01
N THR A 24 -1.27 2.20 -15.47
CA THR A 24 -1.53 1.94 -14.03
C THR A 24 -1.82 0.48 -13.68
N VAL A 25 -2.00 -0.38 -14.69
CA VAL A 25 -2.28 -1.83 -14.61
C VAL A 25 -3.63 -2.21 -13.99
N TYR A 26 -4.11 -1.48 -12.99
CA TYR A 26 -5.38 -1.75 -12.31
C TYR A 26 -6.57 -1.00 -12.91
N ALA A 27 -6.37 0.23 -13.37
CA ALA A 27 -7.39 1.03 -14.05
C ALA A 27 -7.27 0.86 -15.56
N ASN A 28 -8.38 1.11 -16.27
CA ASN A 28 -8.38 1.06 -17.72
C ASN A 28 -7.46 2.17 -18.29
N VAL A 29 -6.78 1.85 -19.39
CA VAL A 29 -5.81 2.75 -20.02
C VAL A 29 -6.41 4.09 -20.45
N VAL A 30 -7.72 4.17 -20.73
CA VAL A 30 -8.40 5.44 -21.01
C VAL A 30 -8.32 6.40 -19.81
N VAL A 31 -8.52 5.89 -18.60
CA VAL A 31 -8.37 6.69 -17.36
C VAL A 31 -6.91 7.08 -17.19
N GLY A 32 -5.99 6.15 -17.44
CA GLY A 32 -4.55 6.39 -17.40
C GLY A 32 -4.11 7.52 -18.32
N LEU A 33 -4.49 7.47 -19.60
CA LEU A 33 -4.19 8.49 -20.60
C LEU A 33 -4.78 9.85 -20.24
N ALA A 34 -6.02 9.89 -19.77
CA ALA A 34 -6.65 11.13 -19.36
C ALA A 34 -5.89 11.78 -18.20
N LEU A 35 -5.59 11.00 -17.14
CA LEU A 35 -4.91 11.53 -15.96
C LEU A 35 -3.45 11.89 -16.23
N SER A 36 -2.69 11.06 -16.94
CA SER A 36 -1.29 11.36 -17.28
C SER A 36 -1.17 12.60 -18.16
N SER A 37 -2.13 12.81 -19.08
CA SER A 37 -2.17 14.02 -19.92
C SER A 37 -2.49 15.27 -19.09
N LEU A 38 -3.39 15.16 -18.10
CA LEU A 38 -3.69 16.25 -17.17
C LEU A 38 -2.48 16.59 -16.29
N TYR A 39 -1.76 15.58 -15.79
CA TYR A 39 -0.51 15.81 -15.06
C TYR A 39 0.59 16.41 -15.95
N ALA A 40 0.70 16.00 -17.21
CA ALA A 40 1.62 16.62 -18.16
C ALA A 40 1.29 18.10 -18.42
N ALA A 41 0.01 18.47 -18.48
CA ALA A 41 -0.43 19.84 -18.71
C ALA A 41 -0.35 20.73 -17.45
N ALA A 42 -0.66 20.18 -16.28
CA ALA A 42 -0.68 20.90 -15.01
C ALA A 42 -0.32 19.95 -13.85
N GLY A 43 0.98 19.70 -13.69
CA GLY A 43 1.49 18.73 -12.72
C GLY A 43 1.18 19.05 -11.26
N SER A 44 1.09 20.34 -10.89
CA SER A 44 0.82 20.75 -9.50
C SER A 44 -0.58 20.41 -8.99
N ILE A 45 -1.52 20.06 -9.87
CA ILE A 45 -2.91 19.77 -9.51
C ILE A 45 -3.06 18.28 -9.16
N PRO A 46 -3.72 17.91 -8.05
CA PRO A 46 -3.91 16.52 -7.64
C PRO A 46 -5.01 15.81 -8.45
N TRP A 47 -4.80 15.62 -9.76
CA TRP A 47 -5.81 15.10 -10.68
C TRP A 47 -6.37 13.73 -10.29
N TYR A 48 -5.53 12.82 -9.79
CA TYR A 48 -5.98 11.51 -9.34
C TYR A 48 -6.94 11.61 -8.14
N GLY A 49 -6.61 12.46 -7.15
CA GLY A 49 -7.49 12.74 -6.02
C GLY A 49 -8.82 13.35 -6.46
N ILE A 50 -8.77 14.37 -7.32
CA ILE A 50 -9.97 15.01 -7.90
C ILE A 50 -10.85 13.97 -8.60
N TYR A 51 -10.26 13.11 -9.43
CA TYR A 51 -10.94 12.03 -10.13
C TYR A 51 -11.66 11.07 -9.18
N LEU A 52 -10.97 10.58 -8.15
CA LEU A 52 -11.56 9.66 -7.17
C LEU A 52 -12.69 10.32 -6.38
N TYR A 53 -12.50 11.54 -5.90
CA TYR A 53 -13.54 12.26 -5.16
C TYR A 53 -14.73 12.63 -6.05
N PHE A 54 -14.50 12.94 -7.32
CA PHE A 54 -15.59 13.18 -8.27
C PHE A 54 -16.43 11.92 -8.49
N ALA A 55 -15.79 10.78 -8.79
CA ALA A 55 -16.50 9.50 -8.94
C ALA A 55 -17.24 9.10 -7.65
N TYR A 56 -16.61 9.32 -6.50
CA TYR A 56 -17.22 9.10 -5.19
C TYR A 56 -18.45 9.99 -4.98
N PHE A 57 -18.35 11.29 -5.29
CA PHE A 57 -19.43 12.26 -5.19
C PHE A 57 -20.63 11.91 -6.08
N VAL A 58 -20.39 11.44 -7.31
CA VAL A 58 -21.43 10.96 -8.22
C VAL A 58 -22.17 9.76 -7.61
N GLY A 59 -21.44 8.77 -7.09
CA GLY A 59 -22.01 7.63 -6.40
C GLY A 59 -22.86 8.03 -5.18
N LEU A 60 -22.33 8.92 -4.35
CA LEU A 60 -22.99 9.39 -3.14
C LEU A 60 -24.26 10.18 -3.46
N THR A 61 -24.22 11.01 -4.50
CA THR A 61 -25.38 11.81 -4.95
C THR A 61 -26.50 10.90 -5.43
N ALA A 62 -26.18 9.83 -6.17
CA ALA A 62 -27.17 8.83 -6.56
C ALA A 62 -27.79 8.14 -5.33
N VAL A 63 -26.99 7.78 -4.31
CA VAL A 63 -27.50 7.20 -3.05
C VAL A 63 -28.46 8.16 -2.35
N VAL A 64 -28.06 9.42 -2.18
CA VAL A 64 -28.90 10.46 -1.54
C VAL A 64 -30.18 10.66 -2.35
N TYR A 65 -30.08 10.79 -3.68
CA TYR A 65 -31.22 10.95 -4.56
C TYR A 65 -32.21 9.78 -4.45
N VAL A 66 -31.73 8.54 -4.43
CA VAL A 66 -32.58 7.35 -4.33
C VAL A 66 -33.41 7.38 -3.04
N VAL A 67 -32.79 7.76 -1.92
CA VAL A 67 -33.43 7.81 -0.61
C VAL A 67 -34.39 8.99 -0.46
N LEU A 68 -34.02 10.17 -0.97
CA LEU A 68 -34.82 11.39 -0.84
C LEU A 68 -35.99 11.44 -1.81
N ALA A 69 -35.81 10.99 -3.06
CA ALA A 69 -36.87 10.94 -4.07
C ALA A 69 -37.78 9.70 -3.94
N ASP A 70 -37.79 9.06 -2.77
CA ASP A 70 -38.72 7.98 -2.45
C ASP A 70 -39.98 8.55 -1.78
N ASP A 71 -41.12 8.45 -2.48
CA ASP A 71 -42.40 9.05 -2.06
C ASP A 71 -43.15 8.23 -0.98
N ARG A 72 -42.60 7.09 -0.54
CA ARG A 72 -43.22 6.26 0.50
C ARG A 72 -43.25 6.98 1.85
N SER A 73 -44.17 6.61 2.74
CA SER A 73 -44.25 7.16 4.10
C SER A 73 -42.98 6.94 4.92
N GLY A 74 -42.76 7.77 5.96
CA GLY A 74 -41.65 7.63 6.90
C GLY A 74 -40.35 8.36 6.53
N PHE A 75 -40.43 9.39 5.69
CA PHE A 75 -39.29 10.23 5.26
C PHE A 75 -38.25 10.53 6.37
N GLY A 76 -38.67 10.96 7.56
CA GLY A 76 -37.74 11.24 8.66
C GLY A 76 -36.88 10.05 9.10
N ARG A 77 -37.42 8.82 9.08
CA ARG A 77 -36.64 7.60 9.37
C ARG A 77 -35.65 7.27 8.24
N ARG A 78 -36.05 7.50 6.98
CA ARG A 78 -35.13 7.33 5.83
C ARG A 78 -33.96 8.31 5.94
N VAL A 79 -34.25 9.57 6.26
CA VAL A 79 -33.23 10.61 6.46
C VAL A 79 -32.32 10.26 7.64
N LEU A 80 -32.87 9.77 8.76
CA LEU A 80 -32.07 9.35 9.90
C LEU A 80 -31.18 8.14 9.58
N ALA A 81 -31.71 7.14 8.88
CA ALA A 81 -30.92 5.98 8.46
C ALA A 81 -29.88 6.34 7.39
N LEU A 82 -30.19 7.28 6.49
CA LEU A 82 -29.22 7.86 5.57
C LEU A 82 -28.12 8.60 6.33
N ALA A 83 -28.45 9.39 7.35
CA ALA A 83 -27.47 10.05 8.21
C ALA A 83 -26.57 9.04 8.93
N GLY A 84 -27.13 7.94 9.44
CA GLY A 84 -26.34 6.83 9.98
C GLY A 84 -25.41 6.20 8.94
N TYR A 85 -25.91 5.93 7.73
CA TYR A 85 -25.11 5.43 6.63
C TYR A 85 -23.98 6.41 6.24
N MET A 86 -24.28 7.72 6.20
CA MET A 86 -23.30 8.77 5.93
C MET A 86 -22.19 8.78 6.98
N ALA A 87 -22.57 8.72 8.26
CA ALA A 87 -21.62 8.81 9.36
C ALA A 87 -20.70 7.59 9.49
N VAL A 88 -21.22 6.40 9.17
CA VAL A 88 -20.46 5.15 9.32
C VAL A 88 -19.72 4.79 8.04
N PHE A 89 -20.44 4.63 6.93
CA PHE A 89 -19.86 4.11 5.70
C PHE A 89 -19.29 5.23 4.84
N ALA A 90 -20.08 6.27 4.55
CA ALA A 90 -19.65 7.29 3.59
C ALA A 90 -18.48 8.13 4.14
N LEU A 91 -18.48 8.44 5.43
CA LEU A 91 -17.39 9.19 6.05
C LEU A 91 -16.11 8.36 6.08
N TRP A 92 -16.20 7.06 6.40
CA TRP A 92 -15.05 6.16 6.36
C TRP A 92 -14.49 6.05 4.93
N MET A 93 -15.32 5.77 3.93
CA MET A 93 -14.88 5.65 2.53
C MET A 93 -14.34 6.96 1.97
N GLY A 94 -14.93 8.11 2.33
CA GLY A 94 -14.49 9.42 1.87
C GLY A 94 -13.18 9.87 2.52
N THR A 95 -12.85 9.33 3.71
CA THR A 95 -11.60 9.63 4.41
C THR A 95 -10.50 8.59 4.16
N GLN A 96 -10.87 7.35 3.82
CA GLN A 96 -9.98 6.28 3.35
C GLN A 96 -10.26 6.00 1.87
N ILE A 97 -10.13 7.03 1.05
CA ILE A 97 -10.46 6.92 -0.37
C ILE A 97 -9.43 6.01 -1.07
N THR A 98 -9.95 5.03 -1.79
CA THR A 98 -9.17 4.11 -2.63
C THR A 98 -9.95 3.88 -3.92
N PHE A 99 -9.26 3.68 -5.03
CA PHE A 99 -9.91 3.35 -6.31
C PHE A 99 -10.86 2.14 -6.21
N THR A 100 -10.56 1.16 -5.35
CA THR A 100 -11.44 0.00 -5.09
C THR A 100 -12.76 0.39 -4.43
N SER A 101 -12.71 1.13 -3.32
CA SER A 101 -13.92 1.53 -2.59
C SER A 101 -14.78 2.47 -3.42
N VAL A 102 -14.14 3.36 -4.20
CA VAL A 102 -14.83 4.28 -5.13
C VAL A 102 -15.51 3.52 -6.27
N ALA A 103 -14.83 2.56 -6.90
CA ALA A 103 -15.42 1.76 -7.98
C ALA A 103 -16.62 0.93 -7.49
N LEU A 104 -16.50 0.29 -6.32
CA LEU A 104 -17.60 -0.44 -5.67
C LEU A 104 -18.77 0.48 -5.34
N MET A 105 -18.52 1.65 -4.74
CA MET A 105 -19.55 2.65 -4.46
C MET A 105 -20.28 3.07 -5.74
N LEU A 106 -19.54 3.41 -6.79
CA LEU A 106 -20.10 3.86 -8.06
C LEU A 106 -20.97 2.77 -8.70
N GLY A 107 -20.47 1.53 -8.77
CA GLY A 107 -21.21 0.39 -9.32
C GLY A 107 -22.47 0.05 -8.51
N PHE A 108 -22.35 -0.04 -7.19
CA PHE A 108 -23.49 -0.32 -6.31
C PHE A 108 -24.53 0.79 -6.32
N ALA A 109 -24.12 2.06 -6.35
CA ALA A 109 -25.03 3.18 -6.47
C ALA A 109 -25.79 3.16 -7.81
N GLY A 110 -25.13 2.79 -8.91
CA GLY A 110 -25.77 2.58 -10.21
C GLY A 110 -26.82 1.47 -10.18
N VAL A 111 -26.49 0.32 -9.59
CA VAL A 111 -27.44 -0.79 -9.38
C VAL A 111 -28.62 -0.33 -8.51
N LEU A 112 -28.36 0.39 -7.42
CA LEU A 112 -29.40 0.87 -6.51
C LEU A 112 -30.35 1.86 -7.21
N LEU A 113 -29.81 2.78 -8.01
CA LEU A 113 -30.59 3.72 -8.81
C LEU A 113 -31.49 2.97 -9.82
N TYR A 114 -30.94 1.97 -10.50
CA TYR A 114 -31.70 1.10 -11.40
C TYR A 114 -32.84 0.37 -10.68
N LEU A 115 -32.55 -0.30 -9.56
CA LEU A 115 -33.55 -1.07 -8.80
C LEU A 115 -34.66 -0.19 -8.20
N SER A 116 -34.31 0.99 -7.73
CA SER A 116 -35.23 1.89 -7.02
C SER A 116 -36.11 2.73 -7.95
N ARG A 117 -35.62 3.08 -9.15
CA ARG A 117 -36.36 3.90 -10.10
C ARG A 117 -36.93 3.09 -11.26
N GLY A 118 -36.28 2.02 -11.70
CA GLY A 118 -36.72 1.20 -12.84
C GLY A 118 -38.22 0.83 -12.84
N PRO A 119 -38.81 0.42 -11.70
CA PRO A 119 -40.23 0.06 -11.61
C PRO A 119 -41.22 1.23 -11.67
N LEU A 120 -40.80 2.48 -11.43
CA LEU A 120 -41.73 3.60 -11.30
C LEU A 120 -42.25 4.08 -12.67
N PRO A 121 -43.54 4.42 -12.81
CA PRO A 121 -44.11 4.82 -14.11
C PRO A 121 -43.40 6.02 -14.75
N ARG A 122 -43.05 7.04 -13.95
CA ARG A 122 -42.47 8.33 -14.38
C ARG A 122 -40.94 8.38 -14.39
N THR A 123 -40.27 7.24 -14.42
CA THR A 123 -38.80 7.21 -14.41
C THR A 123 -38.20 7.74 -15.69
N SER A 124 -37.26 8.67 -15.55
CA SER A 124 -36.48 9.24 -16.64
C SER A 124 -35.56 8.20 -17.28
N TRP A 125 -35.51 8.16 -18.61
CA TRP A 125 -34.55 7.38 -19.37
C TRP A 125 -33.11 7.78 -19.05
N VAL A 126 -32.88 9.06 -18.73
CA VAL A 126 -31.57 9.58 -18.30
C VAL A 126 -31.12 8.91 -17.01
N ALA A 127 -32.03 8.62 -16.06
CA ALA A 127 -31.67 7.93 -14.83
C ALA A 127 -31.26 6.46 -15.09
N MET A 128 -31.89 5.80 -16.07
CA MET A 128 -31.51 4.42 -16.46
C MET A 128 -30.19 4.38 -17.23
N ALA A 129 -29.96 5.34 -18.12
CA ALA A 129 -28.68 5.49 -18.80
C ALA A 129 -27.58 5.83 -17.79
N GLY A 130 -27.81 6.79 -16.89
CA GLY A 130 -26.88 7.16 -15.83
C GLY A 130 -26.53 5.99 -14.92
N ALA A 131 -27.52 5.18 -14.50
CA ALA A 131 -27.28 3.95 -13.76
C ALA A 131 -26.38 2.97 -14.53
N GLY A 132 -26.61 2.79 -15.83
CA GLY A 132 -25.78 1.95 -16.70
C GLY A 132 -24.35 2.49 -16.82
N VAL A 133 -24.19 3.80 -17.04
CA VAL A 133 -22.88 4.46 -17.11
C VAL A 133 -22.11 4.27 -15.80
N MET A 134 -22.74 4.42 -14.64
CA MET A 134 -22.08 4.23 -13.35
C MET A 134 -21.54 2.81 -13.17
N VAL A 135 -22.33 1.79 -13.53
CA VAL A 135 -21.89 0.39 -13.47
C VAL A 135 -20.75 0.12 -14.47
N GLY A 136 -20.86 0.64 -15.69
CA GLY A 136 -19.80 0.50 -16.69
C GLY A 136 -18.51 1.24 -16.28
N ALA A 137 -18.62 2.47 -15.77
CA ALA A 137 -17.50 3.28 -15.33
C ALA A 137 -16.76 2.67 -14.14
N ALA A 138 -17.45 1.94 -13.26
CA ALA A 138 -16.79 1.17 -12.20
C ALA A 138 -15.72 0.20 -12.75
N SER A 139 -15.97 -0.40 -13.92
CA SER A 139 -15.00 -1.27 -14.60
C SER A 139 -13.77 -0.51 -15.11
N LEU A 140 -13.96 0.75 -15.52
CA LEU A 140 -12.86 1.61 -15.98
C LEU A 140 -11.98 2.04 -14.81
N VAL A 141 -12.57 2.28 -13.64
CA VAL A 141 -11.84 2.61 -12.41
C VAL A 141 -11.06 1.40 -11.91
N ARG A 142 -11.69 0.22 -11.83
CA ARG A 142 -11.04 -1.03 -11.42
C ARG A 142 -11.78 -2.24 -11.98
N TRP A 143 -11.18 -2.90 -12.96
CA TRP A 143 -11.80 -4.04 -13.68
C TRP A 143 -12.41 -5.10 -12.74
N HIS A 144 -11.62 -5.59 -11.77
CA HIS A 144 -12.04 -6.64 -10.84
C HIS A 144 -13.24 -6.27 -9.96
N THR A 145 -13.51 -4.98 -9.75
CA THR A 145 -14.68 -4.55 -8.95
C THR A 145 -15.99 -4.74 -9.68
N LEU A 146 -16.00 -4.74 -11.02
CA LEU A 146 -17.18 -5.09 -11.79
C LEU A 146 -17.63 -6.51 -11.45
N GLY A 147 -16.70 -7.47 -11.34
CA GLY A 147 -17.00 -8.84 -10.92
C GLY A 147 -17.70 -8.89 -9.55
N ALA A 148 -17.16 -8.17 -8.56
CA ALA A 148 -17.77 -8.09 -7.23
C ALA A 148 -19.17 -7.44 -7.26
N VAL A 149 -19.34 -6.36 -8.05
CA VAL A 149 -20.65 -5.72 -8.24
C VAL A 149 -21.63 -6.68 -8.89
N LEU A 150 -21.23 -7.39 -9.95
CA LEU A 150 -22.09 -8.35 -10.65
C LEU A 150 -22.49 -9.51 -9.76
N VAL A 151 -21.54 -10.14 -9.04
CA VAL A 151 -21.84 -11.22 -8.09
C VAL A 151 -22.89 -10.74 -7.08
N LEU A 152 -22.68 -9.59 -6.44
CA LEU A 152 -23.61 -9.09 -5.42
C LEU A 152 -24.94 -8.57 -5.97
N ALA A 153 -24.94 -7.96 -7.16
CA ALA A 153 -26.11 -7.31 -7.73
C ALA A 153 -26.99 -8.24 -8.57
N VAL A 154 -26.44 -9.21 -9.28
CA VAL A 154 -27.17 -10.03 -10.26
C VAL A 154 -28.36 -10.76 -9.63
N PRO A 155 -28.23 -11.46 -8.48
CA PRO A 155 -29.37 -12.10 -7.84
C PRO A 155 -30.49 -11.11 -7.50
N LEU A 156 -30.12 -9.90 -7.08
CA LEU A 156 -31.06 -8.84 -6.72
C LEU A 156 -31.74 -8.23 -7.95
N VAL A 157 -30.98 -8.02 -9.03
CA VAL A 157 -31.49 -7.57 -10.33
C VAL A 157 -32.46 -8.59 -10.91
N LEU A 158 -32.16 -9.90 -10.84
CA LEU A 158 -33.05 -10.95 -11.32
C LEU A 158 -34.37 -11.01 -10.55
N LEU A 159 -34.33 -10.81 -9.23
CA LEU A 159 -35.53 -10.74 -8.39
C LEU A 159 -36.41 -9.52 -8.71
N ALA A 160 -35.79 -8.40 -9.13
CA ALA A 160 -36.49 -7.15 -9.45
C ALA A 160 -36.86 -6.99 -10.93
N ALA A 161 -36.19 -7.71 -11.85
CA ALA A 161 -36.33 -7.55 -13.30
C ALA A 161 -37.79 -7.68 -13.76
N ARG A 162 -38.56 -8.61 -13.16
CA ARG A 162 -39.98 -8.79 -13.49
C ARG A 162 -40.86 -7.55 -13.25
N ARG A 163 -40.41 -6.61 -12.41
CA ARG A 163 -41.13 -5.37 -12.10
C ARG A 163 -40.67 -4.18 -12.95
N ILE A 164 -39.62 -4.34 -13.75
CA ILE A 164 -39.03 -3.26 -14.54
C ILE A 164 -39.42 -3.50 -16.01
N PRO A 165 -39.94 -2.51 -16.75
CA PRO A 165 -40.24 -2.66 -18.17
C PRO A 165 -39.00 -3.08 -18.98
N TRP A 166 -39.14 -4.06 -19.87
CA TRP A 166 -38.02 -4.66 -20.61
C TRP A 166 -37.15 -3.62 -21.35
N ARG A 167 -37.76 -2.55 -21.91
CA ARG A 167 -37.02 -1.50 -22.63
C ARG A 167 -36.04 -0.75 -21.71
N ARG A 168 -36.38 -0.59 -20.44
CA ARG A 168 -35.51 0.05 -19.44
C ARG A 168 -34.40 -0.89 -18.98
N GLN A 169 -34.70 -2.19 -18.87
CA GLN A 169 -33.67 -3.21 -18.63
C GLN A 169 -32.67 -3.22 -19.79
N ALA A 170 -33.18 -3.26 -21.02
CA ALA A 170 -32.38 -3.23 -22.24
C ALA A 170 -31.51 -1.98 -22.31
N LEU A 171 -32.04 -0.78 -22.01
CA LEU A 171 -31.24 0.44 -21.96
C LEU A 171 -30.13 0.34 -20.90
N PHE A 172 -30.46 -0.02 -19.67
CA PHE A 172 -29.48 -0.13 -18.58
C PHE A 172 -28.34 -1.09 -18.95
N VAL A 173 -28.69 -2.28 -19.43
CA VAL A 173 -27.72 -3.30 -19.85
C VAL A 173 -26.93 -2.83 -21.06
N ALA A 174 -27.57 -2.25 -22.09
CA ALA A 174 -26.89 -1.79 -23.30
C ALA A 174 -25.90 -0.67 -23.00
N VAL A 175 -26.24 0.27 -22.10
CA VAL A 175 -25.34 1.36 -21.71
C VAL A 175 -24.20 0.83 -20.84
N ALA A 176 -24.48 -0.01 -19.84
CA ALA A 176 -23.44 -0.62 -19.02
C ALA A 176 -22.47 -1.45 -19.87
N ALA A 177 -23.00 -2.35 -20.71
CA ALA A 177 -22.21 -3.16 -21.62
C ALA A 177 -21.48 -2.29 -22.65
N GLY A 178 -22.10 -1.23 -23.18
CA GLY A 178 -21.47 -0.32 -24.13
C GLY A 178 -20.22 0.36 -23.55
N VAL A 179 -20.27 0.81 -22.30
CA VAL A 179 -19.11 1.40 -21.61
C VAL A 179 -18.03 0.36 -21.32
N VAL A 180 -18.43 -0.84 -20.87
CA VAL A 180 -17.48 -1.93 -20.60
C VAL A 180 -16.77 -2.37 -21.89
N LEU A 181 -17.55 -2.66 -22.93
CA LEU A 181 -17.05 -3.13 -24.21
C LEU A 181 -16.21 -2.07 -24.93
N SER A 182 -16.58 -0.79 -24.85
CA SER A 182 -15.75 0.29 -25.39
C SER A 182 -14.42 0.41 -24.65
N GLY A 183 -14.43 0.31 -23.32
CA GLY A 183 -13.21 0.27 -22.50
C GLY A 183 -12.31 -0.93 -22.84
N CYS A 184 -12.89 -2.12 -22.98
CA CYS A 184 -12.17 -3.33 -23.39
C CYS A 184 -11.61 -3.21 -24.82
N ALA A 185 -12.41 -2.75 -25.77
CA ALA A 185 -12.01 -2.58 -27.16
C ALA A 185 -10.88 -1.55 -27.30
N PHE A 186 -10.99 -0.42 -26.59
CA PHE A 186 -9.93 0.59 -26.56
C PHE A 186 -8.65 0.04 -25.93
N GLN A 187 -8.74 -0.66 -24.81
CA GLN A 187 -7.58 -1.25 -24.15
C GLN A 187 -6.90 -2.30 -25.05
N ALA A 188 -7.67 -3.19 -25.67
CA ALA A 188 -7.15 -4.18 -26.60
C ALA A 188 -6.48 -3.52 -27.81
N ALA A 189 -7.10 -2.49 -28.39
CA ALA A 189 -6.52 -1.74 -29.51
C ALA A 189 -5.25 -0.97 -29.10
N TYR A 190 -5.21 -0.39 -27.90
CA TYR A 190 -4.06 0.37 -27.40
C TYR A 190 -2.83 -0.52 -27.15
N TYR A 191 -3.03 -1.74 -26.67
CA TYR A 191 -1.96 -2.71 -26.45
C TYR A 191 -1.72 -3.63 -27.66
N ALA A 192 -2.51 -3.50 -28.73
CA ALA A 192 -2.28 -4.24 -29.96
C ALA A 192 -0.91 -3.89 -30.55
N GLY A 193 -0.14 -4.91 -30.91
CA GLY A 193 1.20 -4.74 -31.49
C GLY A 193 2.30 -4.41 -30.47
N LYS A 194 2.05 -4.50 -29.17
CA LYS A 194 3.06 -4.30 -28.11
C LYS A 194 3.32 -5.60 -27.34
N PRO A 195 4.16 -6.52 -27.86
CA PRO A 195 4.36 -7.85 -27.27
C PRO A 195 4.90 -7.78 -25.83
N GLU A 196 5.72 -6.78 -25.51
CA GLU A 196 6.32 -6.61 -24.18
C GLU A 196 5.25 -6.40 -23.09
N TRP A 197 4.13 -5.76 -23.45
CA TRP A 197 2.99 -5.59 -22.54
C TRP A 197 2.23 -6.89 -22.33
N ARG A 198 2.14 -7.75 -23.35
CA ARG A 198 1.50 -9.07 -23.21
C ARG A 198 2.29 -9.92 -22.22
N ASP A 199 3.61 -9.96 -22.38
CA ASP A 199 4.49 -10.77 -21.54
C ASP A 199 4.47 -10.25 -20.08
N TYR A 200 4.44 -8.93 -19.90
CA TYR A 200 4.23 -8.33 -18.58
C TYR A 200 2.86 -8.69 -17.97
N PHE A 201 1.76 -8.64 -18.74
CA PHE A 201 0.44 -9.00 -18.21
C PHE A 201 0.34 -10.47 -17.82
N GLU A 202 0.99 -11.35 -18.55
CA GLU A 202 1.13 -12.77 -18.23
C GLU A 202 1.88 -12.96 -16.91
N PHE A 203 3.07 -12.36 -16.79
CA PHE A 203 3.84 -12.36 -15.54
C PHE A 203 3.03 -11.78 -14.37
N ASN A 204 2.42 -10.61 -14.55
CA ASN A 204 1.67 -9.93 -13.51
C ASN A 204 0.46 -10.75 -13.03
N ALA A 205 -0.21 -11.47 -13.93
CA ALA A 205 -1.33 -12.35 -13.59
C ALA A 205 -0.89 -13.51 -12.70
N VAL A 206 0.16 -14.24 -13.10
CA VAL A 206 0.68 -15.38 -12.32
C VAL A 206 1.29 -14.91 -10.99
N ARG A 207 2.11 -13.86 -11.02
CA ARG A 207 2.71 -13.27 -9.80
C ARG A 207 1.65 -12.80 -8.81
N SER A 208 0.58 -12.18 -9.30
CA SER A 208 -0.53 -11.75 -8.41
C SER A 208 -1.25 -12.95 -7.81
N ALA A 209 -1.44 -14.04 -8.58
CA ALA A 209 -2.05 -15.26 -8.08
C ALA A 209 -1.22 -15.89 -6.95
N VAL A 210 0.11 -16.04 -7.14
CA VAL A 210 1.01 -16.56 -6.10
C VAL A 210 1.00 -15.68 -4.84
N ARG A 211 1.13 -14.36 -5.00
CA ARG A 211 1.19 -13.43 -3.85
C ARG A 211 -0.14 -13.33 -3.10
N ASP A 212 -1.26 -13.34 -3.82
CA ASP A 212 -2.58 -13.23 -3.21
C ASP A 212 -3.10 -14.60 -2.72
N SER A 213 -2.37 -15.70 -3.02
CA SER A 213 -2.61 -17.06 -2.53
C SER A 213 -2.25 -17.16 -1.04
N PRO A 214 -3.21 -17.56 -0.18
CA PRO A 214 -3.01 -17.54 1.27
C PRO A 214 -2.40 -18.84 1.82
N THR A 215 -1.27 -19.36 1.33
CA THR A 215 -0.55 -20.51 1.97
C THR A 215 0.68 -20.94 1.18
N ILE A 216 1.83 -20.31 1.41
CA ILE A 216 3.11 -21.01 1.19
C ILE A 216 3.96 -20.73 2.40
N ASP A 217 3.73 -21.38 3.53
CA ASP A 217 4.80 -21.35 4.51
C ASP A 217 5.98 -22.15 3.95
N ALA A 218 7.19 -21.60 3.99
CA ALA A 218 8.38 -22.33 3.54
C ALA A 218 8.52 -23.64 4.33
N ALA A 219 8.12 -23.61 5.61
CA ALA A 219 8.09 -24.78 6.47
C ALA A 219 7.02 -25.82 6.07
N GLU A 220 5.95 -25.41 5.40
CA GLU A 220 4.81 -26.28 5.05
C GLU A 220 4.95 -26.89 3.64
N ALA A 221 5.81 -26.33 2.78
CA ALA A 221 5.97 -26.77 1.39
C ALA A 221 7.43 -26.71 0.87
N PRO A 222 8.42 -27.30 1.56
CA PRO A 222 9.82 -27.29 1.13
C PRO A 222 10.02 -27.93 -0.24
N GLU A 223 9.28 -29.01 -0.55
CA GLU A 223 9.34 -29.71 -1.84
C GLU A 223 8.96 -28.80 -3.02
N VAL A 224 8.07 -27.83 -2.80
CA VAL A 224 7.65 -26.87 -3.83
C VAL A 224 8.74 -25.85 -4.09
N LEU A 225 9.40 -25.37 -3.03
CA LEU A 225 10.52 -24.43 -3.13
C LEU A 225 11.72 -25.10 -3.80
N ASP A 226 12.06 -26.32 -3.38
CA ASP A 226 13.13 -27.12 -3.98
C ASP A 226 12.89 -27.37 -5.48
N ALA A 227 11.64 -27.64 -5.88
CA ALA A 227 11.29 -27.89 -7.28
C ALA A 227 11.51 -26.68 -8.19
N VAL A 228 11.34 -25.46 -7.67
CA VAL A 228 11.56 -24.21 -8.42
C VAL A 228 12.92 -23.56 -8.12
N GLY A 229 13.72 -24.19 -7.26
CA GLY A 229 15.05 -23.71 -6.86
C GLY A 229 15.03 -22.46 -5.99
N TRP A 230 13.99 -22.27 -5.18
CA TRP A 230 13.88 -21.12 -4.26
C TRP A 230 14.39 -21.45 -2.86
N SER A 231 15.17 -20.54 -2.27
CA SER A 231 15.46 -20.54 -0.85
C SER A 231 14.27 -20.00 -0.02
N GLU A 232 14.33 -20.15 1.30
CA GLU A 232 13.37 -19.47 2.19
C GLU A 232 13.44 -17.94 2.02
N ASN A 233 14.64 -17.43 1.76
CA ASN A 233 14.89 -16.02 1.53
C ASN A 233 14.31 -15.55 0.18
N ASP A 234 14.35 -16.36 -0.87
CA ASP A 234 13.71 -16.05 -2.16
C ASP A 234 12.19 -15.88 -2.00
N LEU A 235 11.55 -16.79 -1.27
CA LEU A 235 10.13 -16.65 -0.95
C LEU A 235 9.87 -15.38 -0.12
N ALA A 236 10.74 -15.05 0.83
CA ALA A 236 10.63 -13.85 1.64
C ALA A 236 10.82 -12.56 0.81
N MET A 237 11.79 -12.53 -0.10
CA MET A 237 12.03 -11.45 -1.06
C MET A 237 10.81 -11.25 -1.97
N PHE A 238 10.28 -12.33 -2.53
CA PHE A 238 9.06 -12.31 -3.35
C PHE A 238 7.86 -11.72 -2.58
N ARG A 239 7.62 -12.19 -1.35
CA ARG A 239 6.54 -11.72 -0.47
C ARG A 239 6.67 -10.26 -0.08
N ASN A 240 7.92 -9.80 0.07
CA ASN A 240 8.24 -8.42 0.38
C ASN A 240 8.44 -7.57 -0.87
N TRP A 241 7.92 -7.99 -2.02
CA TRP A 241 7.86 -7.18 -3.23
C TRP A 241 9.21 -6.94 -3.92
N PHE A 242 10.20 -7.82 -3.79
CA PHE A 242 11.44 -7.72 -4.55
C PHE A 242 11.66 -9.00 -5.37
N TYR A 243 11.24 -8.97 -6.64
CA TYR A 243 11.22 -10.14 -7.53
C TYR A 243 11.63 -9.78 -8.97
N LEU A 244 12.62 -8.88 -9.10
CA LEU A 244 13.04 -8.35 -10.39
C LEU A 244 13.85 -9.37 -11.19
N ASP A 245 14.58 -10.23 -10.49
CA ASP A 245 15.40 -11.29 -11.07
C ASP A 245 14.53 -12.29 -11.85
N GLN A 246 14.76 -12.40 -13.16
CA GLN A 246 13.95 -13.26 -14.01
C GLN A 246 14.41 -14.72 -14.01
N ASP A 247 15.66 -14.95 -13.61
CA ASP A 247 16.23 -16.30 -13.52
C ASP A 247 15.71 -16.99 -12.26
N VAL A 248 15.51 -16.23 -11.17
CA VAL A 248 14.87 -16.69 -9.93
C VAL A 248 13.34 -16.65 -10.03
N TYR A 249 12.75 -15.50 -10.39
CA TYR A 249 11.29 -15.28 -10.38
C TYR A 249 10.66 -15.34 -11.78
N GLY A 250 11.08 -16.31 -12.58
CA GLY A 250 10.52 -16.55 -13.92
C GLY A 250 9.05 -16.94 -13.90
N VAL A 251 8.36 -16.74 -15.03
CA VAL A 251 6.91 -17.02 -15.15
C VAL A 251 6.61 -18.50 -14.91
N GLU A 252 7.49 -19.37 -15.37
CA GLU A 252 7.31 -20.82 -15.24
C GLU A 252 7.47 -21.29 -13.78
N GLN A 253 8.49 -20.78 -13.08
CA GLN A 253 8.66 -21.00 -11.64
C GLN A 253 7.41 -20.56 -10.88
N LEU A 254 6.90 -19.36 -11.16
CA LEU A 254 5.68 -18.84 -10.53
C LEU A 254 4.44 -19.68 -10.84
N ARG A 255 4.34 -20.26 -12.05
CA ARG A 255 3.25 -21.19 -12.38
C ARG A 255 3.34 -22.47 -11.58
N GLN A 256 4.53 -23.05 -11.48
CA GLN A 256 4.75 -24.27 -10.71
C GLN A 256 4.42 -24.05 -9.23
N VAL A 257 4.88 -22.92 -8.66
CA VAL A 257 4.50 -22.50 -7.31
C VAL A 257 2.98 -22.37 -7.18
N ASN A 258 2.32 -21.66 -8.11
CA ASN A 258 0.87 -21.49 -8.10
C ASN A 258 0.11 -22.82 -8.19
N ASP A 259 0.51 -23.69 -9.10
CA ASP A 259 -0.13 -24.98 -9.36
C ASP A 259 0.05 -25.96 -8.20
N ALA A 260 1.22 -25.94 -7.56
CA ALA A 260 1.49 -26.73 -6.36
C ALA A 260 0.67 -26.27 -5.15
N THR A 261 0.37 -24.97 -5.04
CA THR A 261 -0.47 -24.45 -3.95
C THR A 261 -1.97 -24.69 -4.14
N GLY A 262 -2.41 -24.98 -5.37
CA GLY A 262 -3.83 -25.09 -5.70
C GLY A 262 -4.64 -23.83 -5.34
N TRP A 263 -5.96 -23.97 -5.21
CA TRP A 263 -6.81 -22.95 -4.58
C TRP A 263 -6.80 -23.19 -3.08
N PRO A 264 -6.11 -22.39 -2.26
CA PRO A 264 -6.06 -22.71 -0.86
C PRO A 264 -7.34 -22.24 -0.22
N LEU A 265 -8.08 -23.19 0.33
CA LEU A 265 -8.99 -22.86 1.42
C LEU A 265 -8.11 -22.31 2.54
N THR A 266 -8.16 -21.00 2.72
CA THR A 266 -7.52 -20.32 3.84
C THR A 266 -7.97 -21.00 5.14
N SER A 267 -7.07 -21.13 6.11
CA SER A 267 -7.45 -21.70 7.40
C SER A 267 -8.63 -20.93 8.01
N LEU A 268 -9.55 -21.64 8.67
CA LEU A 268 -10.71 -21.01 9.31
C LEU A 268 -10.30 -19.89 10.29
N GLY A 269 -9.13 -20.01 10.92
CA GLY A 269 -8.56 -19.00 11.80
C GLY A 269 -8.18 -17.71 11.08
N LEU A 270 -7.48 -17.79 9.95
CA LEU A 270 -7.12 -16.62 9.13
C LEU A 270 -8.35 -16.00 8.46
N ALA A 271 -9.28 -16.81 7.97
CA ALA A 271 -10.56 -16.34 7.44
C ALA A 271 -11.38 -15.60 8.51
N ALA A 272 -11.50 -16.18 9.72
CA ALA A 272 -12.12 -15.52 10.85
C ALA A 272 -11.38 -14.25 11.27
N GLY A 273 -10.04 -14.26 11.21
CA GLY A 273 -9.18 -13.09 11.43
C GLY A 273 -9.49 -11.96 10.44
N SER A 274 -9.56 -12.26 9.14
CA SER A 274 -9.90 -11.27 8.11
C SER A 274 -11.30 -10.68 8.32
N LEU A 275 -12.29 -11.50 8.69
CA LEU A 275 -13.64 -11.05 9.04
C LEU A 275 -13.64 -10.20 10.33
N ARG A 276 -12.82 -10.53 11.32
CA ARG A 276 -12.64 -9.69 12.53
C ARG A 276 -12.00 -8.34 12.19
N VAL A 277 -11.02 -8.29 11.29
CA VAL A 277 -10.41 -7.03 10.83
C VAL A 277 -11.47 -6.12 10.21
N GLN A 278 -12.42 -6.68 9.43
CA GLN A 278 -13.56 -5.90 8.93
C GLN A 278 -14.31 -5.21 10.07
N THR A 279 -14.50 -5.90 11.21
CA THR A 279 -15.18 -5.33 12.37
C THR A 279 -14.34 -4.26 13.09
N ALA A 280 -13.02 -4.43 13.21
CA ALA A 280 -12.14 -3.50 13.92
C ALA A 280 -12.00 -2.13 13.22
N TYR A 281 -11.93 -2.08 11.89
CA TYR A 281 -11.73 -0.86 11.10
C TYR A 281 -13.05 -0.14 10.76
N GLY A 282 -13.80 0.28 11.78
CA GLY A 282 -15.11 0.96 11.62
C GLY A 282 -16.30 0.04 11.35
N GLY A 283 -16.07 -1.26 11.14
CA GLY A 283 -17.12 -2.22 10.80
C GLY A 283 -17.99 -2.68 11.97
N VAL A 284 -17.61 -2.55 13.24
CA VAL A 284 -18.54 -2.81 14.36
C VAL A 284 -19.75 -1.88 14.25
N MET A 285 -19.53 -0.59 13.98
CA MET A 285 -20.62 0.37 13.78
C MET A 285 -21.40 0.08 12.48
N GLY A 286 -20.70 -0.34 11.41
CA GLY A 286 -21.34 -0.80 10.17
C GLY A 286 -22.24 -2.02 10.38
N LEU A 287 -21.79 -2.98 11.19
CA LEU A 287 -22.54 -4.18 11.58
C LEU A 287 -23.72 -3.83 12.47
N ILE A 288 -23.55 -2.94 13.45
CA ILE A 288 -24.65 -2.46 14.30
C ILE A 288 -25.71 -1.78 13.44
N LEU A 289 -25.31 -0.87 12.55
CA LEU A 289 -26.24 -0.18 11.65
C LEU A 289 -26.93 -1.16 10.70
N THR A 290 -26.19 -2.09 10.10
CA THR A 290 -26.77 -3.08 9.19
C THR A 290 -27.73 -4.01 9.93
N THR A 291 -27.36 -4.47 11.13
CA THR A 291 -28.20 -5.31 11.99
C THR A 291 -29.45 -4.57 12.46
N ALA A 292 -29.32 -3.28 12.77
CA ALA A 292 -30.44 -2.41 13.06
C ALA A 292 -31.39 -2.34 11.84
N LEU A 293 -30.89 -2.03 10.66
CA LEU A 293 -31.70 -1.99 9.44
C LEU A 293 -32.36 -3.35 9.12
N LEU A 294 -31.68 -4.46 9.40
CA LEU A 294 -32.25 -5.81 9.29
C LEU A 294 -33.37 -6.06 10.27
N THR A 295 -33.17 -5.70 11.53
CA THR A 295 -34.18 -5.82 12.58
C THR A 295 -35.40 -4.97 12.22
N ALA A 296 -35.19 -3.79 11.65
CA ALA A 296 -36.25 -2.93 11.13
C ALA A 296 -36.99 -3.62 9.97
N ALA A 297 -36.28 -4.10 8.96
CA ALA A 297 -36.88 -4.80 7.83
C ALA A 297 -37.68 -6.04 8.28
N TRP A 298 -37.23 -6.74 9.33
CA TRP A 298 -37.92 -7.89 9.90
C TRP A 298 -39.17 -7.50 10.69
N ALA A 299 -39.05 -6.52 11.60
CA ALA A 299 -40.14 -6.09 12.47
C ALA A 299 -41.26 -5.36 11.71
N PHE A 300 -40.90 -4.60 10.67
CA PHE A 300 -41.81 -3.71 9.95
C PHE A 300 -42.18 -4.21 8.55
N GLY A 301 -41.40 -5.13 7.98
CA GLY A 301 -41.66 -5.67 6.65
C GLY A 301 -42.78 -6.70 6.60
N GLY A 302 -43.52 -6.69 5.49
CA GLY A 302 -44.40 -7.79 5.10
C GLY A 302 -43.61 -9.05 4.71
N ARG A 303 -44.31 -10.18 4.49
CA ARG A 303 -43.67 -11.48 4.20
C ARG A 303 -42.67 -11.43 3.03
N ALA A 304 -43.01 -10.71 1.96
CA ALA A 304 -42.15 -10.56 0.79
C ALA A 304 -40.84 -9.83 1.13
N THR A 305 -40.91 -8.77 1.95
CA THR A 305 -39.71 -8.04 2.32
C THR A 305 -38.85 -8.80 3.32
N ARG A 306 -39.45 -9.51 4.29
CA ARG A 306 -38.70 -10.38 5.21
C ARG A 306 -37.92 -11.44 4.45
N ARG A 307 -38.56 -12.10 3.48
CA ARG A 307 -37.91 -13.10 2.61
C ARG A 307 -36.78 -12.48 1.81
N PHE A 308 -37.00 -11.32 1.19
CA PHE A 308 -35.96 -10.62 0.43
C PHE A 308 -34.77 -10.23 1.32
N SER A 309 -35.01 -9.63 2.48
CA SER A 309 -33.96 -9.24 3.43
C SER A 309 -33.19 -10.46 3.94
N ALA A 310 -33.87 -11.56 4.26
CA ALA A 310 -33.22 -12.81 4.68
C ALA A 310 -32.29 -13.35 3.58
N LEU A 311 -32.77 -13.39 2.34
CA LEU A 311 -31.99 -13.85 1.18
C LEU A 311 -30.80 -12.92 0.90
N ALA A 312 -31.00 -11.61 0.95
CA ALA A 312 -29.92 -10.64 0.74
C ALA A 312 -28.82 -10.79 1.80
N VAL A 313 -29.18 -10.96 3.08
CA VAL A 313 -28.19 -11.20 4.15
C VAL A 313 -27.48 -12.52 3.97
N ALA A 314 -28.23 -13.61 3.77
CA ALA A 314 -27.65 -14.93 3.60
C ALA A 314 -26.67 -14.92 2.42
N TYR A 315 -27.07 -14.32 1.30
CA TYR A 315 -26.23 -14.20 0.12
C TYR A 315 -24.98 -13.35 0.36
N THR A 316 -25.12 -12.15 0.92
CA THR A 316 -23.97 -11.30 1.25
C THR A 316 -23.02 -11.98 2.24
N ALA A 317 -23.55 -12.67 3.25
CA ALA A 317 -22.74 -13.43 4.21
C ALA A 317 -21.99 -14.59 3.53
N THR A 318 -22.65 -15.32 2.63
CA THR A 318 -22.01 -16.36 1.82
C THR A 318 -20.90 -15.79 0.94
N VAL A 319 -21.12 -14.63 0.30
CA VAL A 319 -20.09 -13.98 -0.52
C VAL A 319 -18.92 -13.52 0.35
N LEU A 320 -19.16 -12.88 1.50
CA LEU A 320 -18.08 -12.45 2.39
C LEU A 320 -17.30 -13.63 2.98
N ALA A 321 -17.99 -14.72 3.37
CA ALA A 321 -17.34 -15.94 3.85
C ALA A 321 -16.54 -16.62 2.74
N GLY A 322 -17.11 -16.72 1.53
CA GLY A 322 -16.41 -17.25 0.35
C GLY A 322 -15.17 -16.43 0.01
N LEU A 323 -15.27 -15.10 0.00
CA LEU A 323 -14.12 -14.22 -0.19
C LEU A 323 -13.09 -14.36 0.93
N ALA A 324 -13.49 -14.50 2.20
CA ALA A 324 -12.56 -14.68 3.31
C ALA A 324 -11.85 -16.04 3.31
N LEU A 325 -12.47 -17.07 2.72
CA LEU A 325 -11.93 -18.43 2.64
C LEU A 325 -11.09 -18.66 1.39
N LEU A 326 -11.49 -18.06 0.27
CA LEU A 326 -10.91 -18.32 -1.05
C LEU A 326 -10.03 -17.18 -1.56
N ALA A 327 -10.04 -16.02 -0.90
CA ALA A 327 -9.34 -14.84 -1.36
C ALA A 327 -8.89 -13.93 -0.21
N LYS A 328 -8.11 -12.91 -0.55
CA LYS A 328 -7.83 -11.79 0.36
C LYS A 328 -9.07 -10.90 0.46
N LEU A 329 -9.62 -10.72 1.67
CA LEU A 329 -10.73 -9.81 1.94
C LEU A 329 -10.25 -8.53 2.65
N PRO A 330 -9.74 -7.52 1.92
CA PRO A 330 -9.32 -6.26 2.52
C PRO A 330 -10.52 -5.41 2.97
N PRO A 331 -10.35 -4.49 3.95
CA PRO A 331 -11.41 -3.57 4.39
C PRO A 331 -11.99 -2.72 3.26
N THR A 332 -11.17 -2.36 2.27
CA THR A 332 -11.55 -1.59 1.08
C THR A 332 -12.54 -2.32 0.15
N VAL A 333 -12.75 -3.63 0.35
CA VAL A 333 -13.76 -4.43 -0.35
C VAL A 333 -14.90 -4.82 0.60
N GLY A 334 -14.58 -5.33 1.80
CA GLY A 334 -15.60 -5.80 2.75
C GLY A 334 -16.55 -4.70 3.23
N ILE A 335 -16.04 -3.52 3.54
CA ILE A 335 -16.86 -2.39 4.04
C ILE A 335 -17.83 -1.90 2.97
N PRO A 336 -17.44 -1.65 1.70
CA PRO A 336 -18.39 -1.31 0.63
C PRO A 336 -19.47 -2.37 0.39
N ILE A 337 -19.16 -3.66 0.53
CA ILE A 337 -20.16 -4.74 0.42
C ILE A 337 -21.21 -4.64 1.54
N LEU A 338 -20.77 -4.41 2.78
CA LEU A 338 -21.68 -4.18 3.92
C LEU A 338 -22.48 -2.87 3.74
N ALA A 339 -21.84 -1.82 3.23
CA ALA A 339 -22.48 -0.55 2.91
C ALA A 339 -23.60 -0.74 1.88
N PHE A 340 -23.37 -1.54 0.84
CA PHE A 340 -24.39 -1.88 -0.16
C PHE A 340 -25.56 -2.64 0.45
N LEU A 341 -25.30 -3.64 1.31
CA LEU A 341 -26.35 -4.35 2.03
C LEU A 341 -27.19 -3.37 2.89
N ALA A 342 -26.57 -2.47 3.63
CA ALA A 342 -27.27 -1.45 4.41
C ALA A 342 -28.17 -0.57 3.52
N LEU A 343 -27.67 -0.13 2.35
CA LEU A 343 -28.45 0.66 1.39
C LEU A 343 -29.63 -0.10 0.78
N LEU A 344 -29.43 -1.38 0.45
CA LEU A 344 -30.52 -2.24 -0.03
C LEU A 344 -31.62 -2.35 1.02
N LEU A 345 -31.27 -2.57 2.28
CA LEU A 345 -32.25 -2.67 3.36
C LEU A 345 -32.99 -1.36 3.58
N LEU A 346 -32.28 -0.22 3.56
CA LEU A 346 -32.86 1.12 3.64
C LEU A 346 -33.88 1.39 2.52
N THR A 347 -33.59 0.93 1.30
CA THR A 347 -34.41 1.20 0.12
C THR A 347 -35.51 0.16 -0.12
N THR A 348 -35.47 -1.00 0.52
CA THR A 348 -36.55 -1.99 0.41
C THR A 348 -37.89 -1.46 0.92
N PRO A 349 -39.04 -2.01 0.45
CA PRO A 349 -40.39 -1.67 0.91
C PRO A 349 -40.55 -1.60 2.44
N ALA A 350 -39.79 -2.40 3.19
CA ALA A 350 -39.83 -2.47 4.65
C ALA A 350 -38.85 -1.55 5.36
N GLY A 351 -37.82 -1.06 4.68
CA GLY A 351 -36.74 -0.27 5.28
C GLY A 351 -37.26 0.90 6.10
N VAL A 352 -38.46 1.41 5.77
CA VAL A 352 -39.13 2.51 6.47
C VAL A 352 -40.67 2.37 6.57
N ALA A 353 -41.24 1.17 6.36
CA ALA A 353 -42.69 0.98 6.45
C ALA A 353 -43.21 0.83 7.89
N ALA A 354 -43.45 1.95 8.58
CA ALA A 354 -44.58 2.01 9.52
C ALA A 354 -45.73 2.69 8.79
N ASP A 355 -46.56 1.86 8.14
CA ASP A 355 -48.01 1.87 8.28
C ASP A 355 -48.64 1.20 7.06
N ALA A 356 -48.86 -0.10 7.21
CA ALA A 356 -49.93 -0.78 6.53
C ALA A 356 -50.85 -1.37 7.61
N GLY A 357 -51.86 -0.61 8.01
CA GLY A 357 -53.20 -1.07 8.37
C GLY A 357 -53.41 -2.16 9.43
N GLY A 358 -52.44 -2.48 10.28
CA GLY A 358 -52.59 -3.48 11.35
C GLY A 358 -52.77 -2.84 12.72
N ARG A 359 -54.01 -2.69 13.18
CA ARG A 359 -54.33 -2.58 14.62
C ARG A 359 -53.76 -3.84 15.31
N GLU A 360 -53.14 -3.67 16.48
CA GLU A 360 -52.52 -4.71 17.36
C GLU A 360 -51.00 -4.98 17.29
N GLY A 361 -50.17 -3.94 17.45
CA GLY A 361 -48.72 -4.13 17.70
C GLY A 361 -48.11 -3.05 18.61
N GLY A 362 -48.73 -2.79 19.76
CA GLY A 362 -48.71 -1.49 20.46
C GLY A 362 -47.50 -1.12 21.35
N ARG A 363 -46.52 -1.97 21.64
CA ARG A 363 -45.38 -1.60 22.53
C ARG A 363 -44.02 -2.00 21.97
N TRP A 364 -43.87 -3.27 21.57
CA TRP A 364 -42.62 -3.79 21.04
C TRP A 364 -42.15 -3.09 19.76
N ARG A 365 -43.07 -2.69 18.88
CA ARG A 365 -42.73 -1.89 17.68
C ARG A 365 -42.14 -0.51 18.01
N ARG A 366 -42.65 0.16 19.06
CA ARG A 366 -42.12 1.45 19.52
C ARG A 366 -40.76 1.29 20.18
N VAL A 367 -40.58 0.25 21.00
CA VAL A 367 -39.29 -0.09 21.63
C VAL A 367 -38.25 -0.41 20.56
N THR A 368 -38.56 -1.24 19.56
CA THR A 368 -37.64 -1.51 18.44
C THR A 368 -37.28 -0.24 17.69
N ALA A 369 -38.25 0.65 17.38
CA ALA A 369 -37.95 1.91 16.70
C ALA A 369 -37.01 2.82 17.51
N TRP A 370 -37.17 2.90 18.83
CA TRP A 370 -36.27 3.66 19.71
C TRP A 370 -34.89 3.02 19.83
N VAL A 371 -34.79 1.70 19.88
CA VAL A 371 -33.50 0.97 19.84
C VAL A 371 -32.78 1.22 18.51
N LEU A 372 -33.52 1.25 17.39
CA LEU A 372 -32.96 1.55 16.07
C LEU A 372 -32.50 3.00 15.96
N ALA A 373 -33.27 3.95 16.48
CA ALA A 373 -32.89 5.36 16.52
C ALA A 373 -31.67 5.55 17.43
N GLY A 374 -31.64 4.90 18.60
CA GLY A 374 -30.49 4.90 19.50
C GLY A 374 -29.25 4.28 18.88
N ALA A 375 -29.38 3.15 18.18
CA ALA A 375 -28.28 2.51 17.46
C ALA A 375 -27.77 3.37 16.30
N ALA A 376 -28.67 4.02 15.54
CA ALA A 376 -28.30 4.95 14.48
C ALA A 376 -27.58 6.18 15.04
N ILE A 377 -28.09 6.78 16.13
CA ILE A 377 -27.45 7.92 16.80
C ILE A 377 -26.09 7.52 17.37
N ALA A 378 -26.00 6.37 18.05
CA ALA A 378 -24.73 5.85 18.58
C ALA A 378 -23.72 5.60 17.46
N ALA A 379 -24.17 5.05 16.33
CA ALA A 379 -23.34 4.86 15.15
C ALA A 379 -22.90 6.19 14.51
N VAL A 380 -23.77 7.21 14.50
CA VAL A 380 -23.41 8.58 14.07
C VAL A 380 -22.37 9.19 14.99
N VAL A 381 -22.59 9.15 16.31
CA VAL A 381 -21.64 9.69 17.30
C VAL A 381 -20.31 8.96 17.20
N ALA A 382 -20.32 7.62 17.16
CA ALA A 382 -19.11 6.83 17.02
C ALA A 382 -18.38 7.08 15.70
N GLY A 383 -19.11 7.17 14.57
CA GLY A 383 -18.51 7.45 13.26
C GLY A 383 -17.92 8.86 13.16
N VAL A 384 -18.59 9.87 13.73
CA VAL A 384 -18.06 11.23 13.82
C VAL A 384 -16.85 11.29 14.75
N SER A 385 -16.89 10.60 15.88
CA SER A 385 -15.76 10.50 16.81
C SER A 385 -14.56 9.78 16.19
N ASP A 386 -14.78 8.67 15.49
CA ASP A 386 -13.74 7.94 14.76
C ASP A 386 -13.14 8.79 13.63
N ALA A 387 -13.98 9.53 12.90
CA ALA A 387 -13.49 10.47 11.90
C ALA A 387 -12.75 11.67 12.51
N ALA A 388 -13.14 12.12 13.71
CA ALA A 388 -12.44 13.17 14.44
C ALA A 388 -11.08 12.70 14.96
N LEU A 389 -11.03 11.55 15.63
CA LEU A 389 -9.80 10.92 16.12
C LEU A 389 -8.88 10.53 14.97
N GLY A 390 -9.45 9.98 13.90
CA GLY A 390 -8.73 9.62 12.68
C GLY A 390 -8.21 10.83 11.90
N ARG A 391 -8.75 12.04 12.08
CA ARG A 391 -8.18 13.25 11.45
C ARG A 391 -6.81 13.57 12.01
N ASP A 392 -6.63 13.48 13.32
CA ASP A 392 -5.34 13.76 13.96
C ASP A 392 -4.31 12.69 13.60
N SER A 393 -4.69 11.41 13.68
CA SER A 393 -3.81 10.30 13.24
C SER A 393 -3.43 10.40 11.76
N ARG A 394 -4.32 10.88 10.90
CA ARG A 394 -4.04 11.04 9.46
C ARG A 394 -3.22 12.28 9.15
N ARG A 395 -3.44 13.39 9.86
CA ARG A 395 -2.58 14.57 9.72
C ARG A 395 -1.17 14.23 10.16
N VAL A 396 -1.03 13.50 11.27
CA VAL A 396 0.24 12.93 11.69
C VAL A 396 0.77 11.99 10.62
N ALA A 397 0.01 11.01 10.12
CA ALA A 397 0.47 10.08 9.09
C ALA A 397 0.86 10.75 7.75
N ASP A 398 0.16 11.81 7.33
CA ASP A 398 0.50 12.58 6.12
C ASP A 398 1.77 13.41 6.33
N GLN A 399 1.92 14.02 7.51
CA GLN A 399 3.17 14.68 7.91
C GLN A 399 4.33 13.67 8.01
N THR A 400 4.09 12.51 8.61
CA THR A 400 5.04 11.40 8.76
C THR A 400 5.33 10.69 7.43
N ALA A 401 4.49 10.79 6.40
CA ALA A 401 4.76 10.22 5.08
C ALA A 401 5.45 11.20 4.13
N ILE A 402 5.15 12.51 4.25
CA ILE A 402 5.71 13.56 3.37
C ILE A 402 7.05 14.08 3.88
N ALA A 403 7.25 14.20 5.20
CA ALA A 403 8.52 14.67 5.77
C ALA A 403 9.71 13.77 5.35
N PRO A 404 9.61 12.43 5.43
CA PRO A 404 10.61 11.50 4.90
C PRO A 404 11.05 11.75 3.47
N LEU A 405 10.14 12.10 2.57
CA LEU A 405 10.46 12.21 1.14
C LEU A 405 11.19 13.50 0.79
N ARG A 406 11.05 14.54 1.61
CA ARG A 406 11.89 15.74 1.48
C ARG A 406 13.27 15.52 2.09
N GLU A 407 13.33 14.72 3.16
CA GLU A 407 14.56 14.35 3.85
C GLU A 407 15.40 13.35 3.04
N ILE A 408 14.76 12.47 2.27
CA ILE A 408 15.44 11.42 1.52
C ILE A 408 16.42 11.96 0.47
N GLN A 409 16.10 13.11 -0.13
CA GLN A 409 16.94 13.76 -1.15
C GLN A 409 17.97 14.72 -0.54
N GLN A 410 17.97 14.95 0.77
CA GLN A 410 18.95 15.86 1.39
C GLN A 410 20.40 15.39 1.25
N PRO A 411 20.72 14.08 1.42
CA PRO A 411 22.10 13.62 1.25
C PRO A 411 22.58 13.76 -0.20
N ASP A 412 21.67 13.56 -1.15
CA ASP A 412 21.95 13.63 -2.58
C ASP A 412 20.67 13.95 -3.38
N PRO A 413 20.52 15.20 -3.85
CA PRO A 413 19.36 15.59 -4.66
C PRO A 413 19.27 14.89 -6.02
N GLY A 414 20.38 14.37 -6.54
CA GLY A 414 20.46 13.63 -7.80
C GLY A 414 20.40 12.11 -7.63
N GLY A 415 20.35 11.63 -6.39
CA GLY A 415 20.37 10.21 -6.04
C GLY A 415 19.15 9.42 -6.56
N ILE A 416 19.38 8.14 -6.83
CA ILE A 416 18.35 7.17 -7.23
C ILE A 416 17.91 6.40 -5.99
N PHE A 417 16.63 6.51 -5.60
CA PHE A 417 16.13 5.93 -4.36
C PHE A 417 15.23 4.71 -4.62
N ILE A 418 15.55 3.60 -3.99
CA ILE A 418 14.73 2.38 -4.04
C ILE A 418 13.49 2.56 -3.18
N GLN A 419 12.33 2.28 -3.75
CA GLN A 419 11.09 2.23 -2.98
C GLN A 419 10.70 0.80 -2.70
N TRP A 420 11.18 0.27 -1.57
CA TRP A 420 10.88 -1.10 -1.18
C TRP A 420 9.59 -1.20 -0.36
N GLY A 421 8.53 -1.74 -0.95
CA GLY A 421 7.30 -2.07 -0.23
C GLY A 421 6.65 -0.83 0.40
N ASN A 422 6.56 -0.80 1.73
CA ASN A 422 5.97 0.32 2.46
C ASN A 422 6.99 1.07 3.34
N GLU A 423 8.28 0.95 3.04
CA GLU A 423 9.34 1.62 3.82
C GLU A 423 9.22 3.14 3.80
N LEU A 424 8.78 3.70 2.67
CA LEU A 424 8.52 5.14 2.52
C LEU A 424 7.10 5.56 2.91
N LEU A 425 6.29 4.65 3.46
CA LEU A 425 4.93 4.94 3.95
C LEU A 425 3.99 5.66 2.95
N LEU A 426 4.26 5.54 1.65
CA LEU A 426 3.57 6.31 0.62
C LEU A 426 2.05 6.07 0.59
N GLY A 427 1.58 4.91 1.03
CA GLY A 427 0.14 4.64 1.13
C GLY A 427 -0.60 5.56 2.10
N PHE A 428 0.08 6.12 3.09
CA PHE A 428 -0.49 7.08 4.03
C PHE A 428 -0.59 8.49 3.48
N ALA A 429 0.07 8.78 2.35
CA ALA A 429 0.03 10.09 1.74
C ALA A 429 -1.39 10.49 1.33
N SER A 430 -1.68 11.78 1.46
CA SER A 430 -2.96 12.37 1.12
C SER A 430 -3.24 12.30 -0.39
N PRO A 431 -4.48 12.01 -0.80
CA PRO A 431 -4.90 12.08 -2.20
C PRO A 431 -4.88 13.48 -2.80
N TRP A 432 -4.80 14.50 -1.94
CA TRP A 432 -4.75 15.90 -2.32
C TRP A 432 -3.33 16.44 -2.45
N ARG A 433 -2.31 15.59 -2.26
CA ARG A 433 -0.91 16.01 -2.40
C ARG A 433 -0.61 16.44 -3.83
N ALA A 434 0.25 17.44 -3.97
CA ALA A 434 0.96 17.68 -5.22
C ALA A 434 1.92 16.50 -5.52
N PRO A 435 2.40 16.33 -6.76
CA PRO A 435 3.39 15.30 -7.10
C PRO A 435 4.58 15.31 -6.15
N LEU A 436 5.12 14.12 -5.89
CA LEU A 436 5.98 13.87 -4.74
C LEU A 436 7.21 14.76 -4.72
N LEU A 437 7.81 15.05 -5.87
CA LEU A 437 8.79 16.11 -6.15
C LEU A 437 9.03 16.12 -7.68
N PRO A 438 9.30 17.27 -8.33
CA PRO A 438 9.62 17.32 -9.76
C PRO A 438 10.89 16.54 -10.16
N SER A 439 11.75 16.20 -9.19
CA SER A 439 13.10 15.66 -9.39
C SER A 439 13.39 14.41 -8.56
N PHE A 440 12.37 13.73 -8.02
CA PHE A 440 12.59 12.46 -7.32
C PHE A 440 12.81 11.32 -8.31
N LEU A 441 14.03 10.75 -8.31
CA LEU A 441 14.38 9.58 -9.10
C LEU A 441 14.14 8.33 -8.23
N GLY A 442 12.98 7.71 -8.40
CA GLY A 442 12.61 6.50 -7.69
C GLY A 442 12.68 5.25 -8.55
N ILE A 443 13.08 4.12 -7.96
CA ILE A 443 12.84 2.79 -8.55
C ILE A 443 11.78 2.08 -7.72
N PRO A 444 10.54 1.90 -8.25
CA PRO A 444 9.46 1.31 -7.49
C PRO A 444 9.55 -0.21 -7.43
N LEU A 445 9.82 -0.76 -6.25
CA LEU A 445 9.62 -2.18 -6.00
C LEU A 445 8.14 -2.43 -5.72
N GLY A 446 7.45 -3.02 -6.67
CA GLY A 446 6.09 -3.48 -6.48
C GLY A 446 5.51 -4.10 -7.74
N TRP A 447 4.23 -3.87 -7.97
CA TRP A 447 3.62 -4.29 -9.22
C TRP A 447 4.20 -3.68 -10.51
N PRO A 448 4.86 -2.51 -10.53
CA PRO A 448 5.44 -1.98 -11.77
C PRO A 448 6.68 -2.74 -12.27
N GLN A 449 7.35 -3.52 -11.43
CA GLN A 449 8.54 -4.30 -11.79
C GLN A 449 8.29 -5.14 -13.06
N ARG A 450 9.29 -5.18 -13.94
CA ARG A 450 9.26 -5.89 -15.25
C ARG A 450 8.23 -5.35 -16.24
N SER A 451 7.52 -4.26 -15.94
CA SER A 451 6.71 -3.59 -16.97
C SER A 451 7.61 -2.94 -18.03
N PRO A 452 7.16 -2.78 -19.28
CA PRO A 452 7.98 -2.14 -20.31
C PRO A 452 8.46 -0.73 -19.92
N VAL A 453 7.64 0.01 -19.17
CA VAL A 453 8.01 1.33 -18.64
C VAL A 453 9.10 1.23 -17.58
N HIS A 454 9.00 0.25 -16.67
CA HIS A 454 10.02 0.01 -15.66
C HIS A 454 11.34 -0.43 -16.28
N SER A 455 11.31 -1.37 -17.24
CA SER A 455 12.51 -1.82 -17.94
C SER A 455 13.18 -0.69 -18.73
N GLN A 456 12.39 0.17 -19.39
CA GLN A 456 12.91 1.36 -20.06
C GLN A 456 13.55 2.32 -19.05
N TRP A 457 12.93 2.54 -17.90
CA TRP A 457 13.46 3.42 -16.86
C TRP A 457 14.78 2.93 -16.28
N MET A 458 14.87 1.63 -15.99
CA MET A 458 16.10 0.97 -15.55
C MET A 458 17.23 1.17 -16.58
N ALA A 459 16.93 0.99 -17.87
CA ALA A 459 17.89 1.23 -18.95
C ALA A 459 18.30 2.72 -19.06
N GLU A 460 17.37 3.66 -18.89
CA GLU A 460 17.66 5.10 -18.87
C GLU A 460 18.57 5.50 -17.69
N LEU A 461 18.48 4.80 -16.56
CA LEU A 461 19.36 4.96 -15.40
C LEU A 461 20.69 4.17 -15.52
N GLY A 462 20.88 3.40 -16.61
CA GLY A 462 22.04 2.53 -16.80
C GLY A 462 22.14 1.41 -15.76
N ILE A 463 21.00 0.85 -15.33
CA ILE A 463 20.93 -0.25 -14.37
C ILE A 463 20.43 -1.50 -15.10
N ASP A 464 21.35 -2.44 -15.35
CA ASP A 464 21.02 -3.76 -15.89
C ASP A 464 20.59 -4.73 -14.78
N ASP A 465 21.28 -4.67 -13.64
CA ASP A 465 21.01 -5.48 -12.45
C ASP A 465 20.82 -4.57 -11.24
N LEU A 466 19.58 -4.54 -10.72
CA LEU A 466 19.22 -3.70 -9.59
C LEU A 466 19.85 -4.18 -8.27
N TYR A 467 20.03 -5.49 -8.11
CA TYR A 467 20.60 -6.03 -6.88
C TYR A 467 22.08 -5.63 -6.78
N LEU A 468 22.85 -5.78 -7.85
CA LEU A 468 24.23 -5.29 -7.88
C LEU A 468 24.33 -3.77 -7.80
N ALA A 469 23.41 -3.04 -8.44
CA ALA A 469 23.41 -1.57 -8.41
C ALA A 469 23.22 -1.03 -6.98
N ILE A 470 22.26 -1.56 -6.22
CA ILE A 470 22.07 -1.18 -4.80
C ILE A 470 23.34 -1.43 -3.97
N GLY A 471 24.07 -2.50 -4.28
CA GLY A 471 25.25 -2.90 -3.53
C GLY A 471 26.54 -2.17 -3.93
N SER A 472 26.61 -1.61 -5.13
CA SER A 472 27.89 -1.25 -5.75
C SER A 472 27.96 0.18 -6.31
N ARG A 473 26.81 0.79 -6.64
CA ARG A 473 26.74 2.14 -7.19
C ARG A 473 26.52 3.17 -6.09
N GLU A 474 27.37 4.19 -6.04
CA GLU A 474 27.33 5.25 -5.03
C GLU A 474 26.17 6.26 -5.22
N ASP A 475 25.48 6.21 -6.35
CA ASP A 475 24.31 7.05 -6.66
C ASP A 475 22.97 6.34 -6.44
N VAL A 476 22.99 5.08 -5.96
CA VAL A 476 21.78 4.29 -5.68
C VAL A 476 21.63 4.08 -4.17
N TYR A 477 20.48 4.48 -3.64
CA TYR A 477 20.23 4.47 -2.20
C TYR A 477 19.07 3.55 -1.82
N LEU A 478 19.26 2.79 -0.75
CA LEU A 478 18.29 1.88 -0.15
C LEU A 478 17.80 2.43 1.19
N PRO A 479 16.60 3.05 1.26
CA PRO A 479 16.01 3.53 2.51
C PRO A 479 15.31 2.40 3.25
N LEU A 480 15.64 2.16 4.51
CA LEU A 480 15.05 1.11 5.35
C LEU A 480 14.68 1.64 6.74
N ARG A 481 13.59 1.14 7.32
CA ARG A 481 13.17 1.47 8.69
C ARG A 481 13.63 0.40 9.68
N PRO A 482 13.97 0.78 10.93
CA PRO A 482 14.28 -0.19 11.99
C PRO A 482 13.12 -1.17 12.22
N PRO A 483 13.37 -2.47 12.44
CA PRO A 483 14.68 -3.10 12.68
C PRO A 483 15.45 -3.57 11.43
N PHE A 484 15.24 -2.94 10.26
CA PHE A 484 15.96 -3.22 8.99
C PHE A 484 15.86 -4.67 8.50
N SER A 485 14.77 -5.37 8.82
CA SER A 485 14.57 -6.77 8.41
C SER A 485 14.64 -6.98 6.90
N LEU A 486 14.19 -6.01 6.11
CA LEU A 486 14.32 -6.06 4.65
C LEU A 486 15.78 -5.96 4.18
N GLY A 487 16.62 -5.19 4.88
CA GLY A 487 18.05 -5.12 4.60
C GLY A 487 18.73 -6.47 4.82
N ALA A 488 18.33 -7.21 5.85
CA ALA A 488 18.82 -8.58 6.07
C ALA A 488 18.43 -9.52 4.92
N LEU A 489 17.18 -9.46 4.43
CA LEU A 489 16.75 -10.27 3.28
C LEU A 489 17.60 -9.97 2.03
N TYR A 490 17.88 -8.69 1.80
CA TYR A 490 18.72 -8.27 0.68
C TYR A 490 20.16 -8.76 0.81
N LEU A 491 20.77 -8.67 1.98
CA LEU A 491 22.14 -9.19 2.21
C LEU A 491 22.18 -10.72 2.04
N THR A 492 21.19 -11.45 2.54
CA THR A 492 21.09 -12.90 2.30
C THR A 492 20.92 -13.22 0.82
N TYR A 493 20.18 -12.40 0.06
CA TYR A 493 20.03 -12.59 -1.38
C TYR A 493 21.37 -12.40 -2.12
N LEU A 494 22.16 -11.40 -1.71
CA LEU A 494 23.52 -11.20 -2.26
C LEU A 494 24.44 -12.39 -1.95
N GLU A 495 24.33 -12.98 -0.76
CA GLU A 495 25.11 -14.16 -0.38
C GLU A 495 24.73 -15.39 -1.20
N GLU A 496 23.43 -15.65 -1.36
CA GLU A 496 22.89 -16.82 -2.07
C GLU A 496 23.14 -16.77 -3.58
N HIS A 497 22.92 -15.62 -4.22
CA HIS A 497 22.90 -15.52 -5.69
C HIS A 497 24.14 -14.85 -6.28
N TYR A 498 24.86 -14.04 -5.49
CA TYR A 498 26.07 -13.33 -5.93
C TYR A 498 27.34 -13.78 -5.18
N GLY A 499 27.22 -14.69 -4.20
CA GLY A 499 28.35 -15.13 -3.38
C GLY A 499 28.99 -14.02 -2.55
N PHE A 500 28.24 -12.95 -2.28
CA PHE A 500 28.72 -11.78 -1.55
C PHE A 500 28.15 -11.76 -0.13
N SER A 501 29.02 -12.00 0.85
CA SER A 501 28.71 -11.79 2.27
C SER A 501 29.31 -10.45 2.72
N GLY A 502 28.46 -9.53 3.16
CA GLY A 502 28.86 -8.19 3.60
C GLY A 502 27.76 -7.53 4.43
N LEU A 503 27.84 -6.21 4.58
CA LEU A 503 26.87 -5.41 5.32
C LEU A 503 26.45 -4.18 4.53
N LEU A 504 25.28 -3.62 4.86
CA LEU A 504 24.84 -2.35 4.30
C LEU A 504 25.58 -1.19 4.98
N ARG A 505 26.16 -0.29 4.18
CA ARG A 505 26.79 0.94 4.66
C ARG A 505 25.72 2.03 4.84
N PRO A 506 25.47 2.50 6.07
CA PRO A 506 24.55 3.62 6.28
C PRO A 506 25.20 4.88 5.73
N ARG A 507 24.42 5.76 5.09
CA ARG A 507 24.85 7.07 4.56
C ARG A 507 24.28 8.22 5.37
N ALA A 508 23.01 8.11 5.76
CA ALA A 508 22.32 9.12 6.54
C ALA A 508 21.23 8.45 7.41
N GLU A 509 21.11 8.92 8.65
CA GLU A 509 20.04 8.54 9.56
C GLU A 509 19.00 9.67 9.59
N GLN A 510 17.73 9.31 9.41
CA GLN A 510 16.58 10.21 9.53
C GLN A 510 15.68 9.71 10.66
N ASP A 511 14.77 10.57 11.14
CA ASP A 511 13.89 10.27 12.27
C ASP A 511 13.07 8.97 12.11
N THR A 512 12.84 8.53 10.87
CA THR A 512 11.97 7.40 10.55
C THR A 512 12.63 6.25 9.80
N PHE A 513 13.76 6.48 9.12
CA PHE A 513 14.48 5.47 8.32
C PHE A 513 15.97 5.82 8.24
N THR A 514 16.78 4.82 7.88
CA THR A 514 18.19 5.00 7.55
C THR A 514 18.35 4.79 6.05
N ILE A 515 19.12 5.67 5.41
CA ILE A 515 19.47 5.59 4.00
C ILE A 515 20.80 4.86 3.91
N PHE A 516 20.85 3.77 3.15
CA PHE A 516 22.05 3.00 2.85
C PHE A 516 22.49 3.26 1.42
N ASP A 517 23.80 3.31 1.13
CA ASP A 517 24.32 3.60 -0.21
C ASP A 517 25.07 2.44 -0.87
N LEU A 518 25.63 1.49 -0.11
CA LEU A 518 26.35 0.32 -0.64
C LEU A 518 26.15 -0.93 0.22
N ALA A 519 26.50 -2.08 -0.35
CA ALA A 519 26.78 -3.31 0.37
C ALA A 519 28.30 -3.57 0.31
N VAL A 520 28.94 -3.68 1.47
CA VAL A 520 30.41 -3.68 1.56
C VAL A 520 30.90 -4.79 2.49
N ALA A 521 32.02 -5.38 2.13
CA ALA A 521 32.81 -6.25 2.99
C ALA A 521 34.20 -5.61 3.15
N TYR A 522 34.68 -5.48 4.38
CA TYR A 522 36.01 -4.95 4.65
C TYR A 522 36.91 -6.06 5.17
N ALA A 523 38.08 -6.20 4.55
CA ALA A 523 39.14 -7.08 5.01
C ALA A 523 40.38 -6.25 5.32
N LEU A 524 41.06 -6.59 6.42
CA LEU A 524 42.29 -5.92 6.82
C LEU A 524 43.51 -6.72 6.32
N ASP A 525 44.40 -6.05 5.61
CA ASP A 525 45.71 -6.60 5.25
C ASP A 525 46.80 -5.92 6.08
N ASP A 526 47.16 -6.53 7.21
CA ASP A 526 48.21 -6.04 8.11
C ASP A 526 49.59 -6.00 7.43
N ARG A 527 49.84 -6.84 6.41
CA ARG A 527 51.14 -6.87 5.72
C ARG A 527 51.27 -5.72 4.74
N ALA A 528 50.21 -5.47 3.96
CA ALA A 528 50.15 -4.35 3.03
C ALA A 528 49.84 -3.02 3.73
N ARG A 529 49.45 -3.07 5.01
CA ARG A 529 48.94 -1.93 5.78
C ARG A 529 47.77 -1.25 5.04
N THR A 530 46.77 -2.03 4.66
CA THR A 530 45.58 -1.53 3.94
C THR A 530 44.29 -2.14 4.48
N ILE A 531 43.20 -1.38 4.44
CA ILE A 531 41.84 -1.93 4.51
C ILE A 531 41.34 -2.06 3.07
N ASN A 532 40.83 -3.24 2.72
CA ASN A 532 40.27 -3.52 1.41
C ASN A 532 38.74 -3.56 1.54
N GLU A 533 38.05 -2.62 0.92
CA GLU A 533 36.61 -2.68 0.68
C GLU A 533 36.36 -3.51 -0.58
N ARG A 534 35.47 -4.48 -0.48
CA ARG A 534 34.97 -5.25 -1.62
C ARG A 534 33.46 -5.03 -1.75
N ARG A 535 33.00 -4.85 -2.98
CA ARG A 535 31.59 -4.68 -3.36
C ARG A 535 31.07 -5.93 -4.10
N PRO A 536 29.75 -6.13 -4.21
CA PRO A 536 29.16 -7.29 -4.87
C PRO A 536 29.53 -7.45 -6.35
N ASP A 537 29.76 -6.34 -7.05
CA ASP A 537 30.19 -6.33 -8.47
C ASP A 537 31.68 -6.69 -8.66
N GLY A 538 32.40 -7.00 -7.58
CA GLY A 538 33.83 -7.29 -7.58
C GLY A 538 34.73 -6.06 -7.53
N THR A 539 34.16 -4.85 -7.42
CA THR A 539 34.95 -3.63 -7.20
C THR A 539 35.70 -3.73 -5.88
N GLU A 540 37.01 -3.48 -5.91
CA GLU A 540 37.86 -3.38 -4.74
C GLU A 540 38.40 -1.96 -4.58
N VAL A 541 38.21 -1.39 -3.39
CA VAL A 541 38.80 -0.10 -3.00
C VAL A 541 39.78 -0.34 -1.86
N ARG A 542 41.01 0.15 -2.00
CA ARG A 542 42.06 -0.02 -0.99
C ARG A 542 42.34 1.28 -0.27
N TYR A 543 42.29 1.22 1.05
CA TYR A 543 42.54 2.34 1.95
C TYR A 543 43.86 2.08 2.69
N PRO A 544 44.98 2.72 2.30
CA PRO A 544 46.23 2.60 3.02
C PRO A 544 46.11 3.18 4.44
N LEU A 545 46.71 2.47 5.40
CA LEU A 545 46.78 2.87 6.80
C LEU A 545 47.81 4.00 6.98
N VAL A 546 47.34 5.13 7.49
CA VAL A 546 48.15 6.31 7.80
C VAL A 546 48.15 6.61 9.30
N ASP A 547 49.31 7.02 9.82
CA ASP A 547 49.50 7.28 11.26
C ASP A 547 49.32 8.77 11.62
N ASP A 548 49.50 9.69 10.66
CA ASP A 548 49.70 11.13 10.96
C ASP A 548 48.59 12.07 10.46
N ARG A 549 47.56 11.56 9.76
CA ARG A 549 46.53 12.40 9.10
C ARG A 549 45.17 12.38 9.78
N ILE A 550 44.81 11.27 10.42
CA ILE A 550 43.50 11.11 11.05
C ILE A 550 43.76 10.88 12.53
N VAL A 551 43.18 11.72 13.37
CA VAL A 551 43.32 11.64 14.82
C VAL A 551 41.96 11.33 15.41
N GLY A 552 41.90 10.33 16.28
CA GLY A 552 40.66 9.90 16.90
C GLY A 552 40.87 9.03 18.11
N GLY A 553 39.76 8.64 18.73
CA GLY A 553 39.75 7.65 19.79
C GLY A 553 38.36 7.05 19.93
N ALA A 554 38.32 5.76 20.24
CA ALA A 554 37.09 5.03 20.52
C ALA A 554 37.07 4.51 21.96
N ARG A 555 35.87 4.25 22.47
CA ARG A 555 35.63 3.55 23.73
C ARG A 555 34.64 2.43 23.50
N LEU A 556 34.97 1.28 24.07
CA LEU A 556 34.12 0.10 24.10
C LEU A 556 33.48 -0.01 25.48
N ARG A 557 32.18 -0.21 25.54
CA ARG A 557 31.44 -0.46 26.79
C ARG A 557 30.46 -1.59 26.60
N THR A 558 30.60 -2.66 27.37
CA THR A 558 29.56 -3.71 27.42
C THR A 558 28.31 -3.18 28.13
N VAL A 559 27.16 -3.30 27.47
CA VAL A 559 25.83 -2.96 27.99
C VAL A 559 24.92 -4.14 27.68
N ASP A 560 24.47 -4.85 28.72
CA ASP A 560 23.73 -6.11 28.61
C ASP A 560 24.52 -7.14 27.76
N ASP A 561 23.90 -7.71 26.71
CA ASP A 561 24.52 -8.66 25.77
C ASP A 561 25.16 -7.98 24.53
N HIS A 562 25.32 -6.65 24.56
CA HIS A 562 25.89 -5.88 23.46
C HIS A 562 27.15 -5.09 23.88
N VAL A 563 28.07 -4.91 22.94
CA VAL A 563 29.21 -4.01 23.00
C VAL A 563 28.79 -2.69 22.36
N ARG A 564 28.84 -1.63 23.18
CA ARG A 564 28.63 -0.26 22.75
C ARG A 564 29.95 0.36 22.33
N VAL A 565 30.04 0.81 21.08
CA VAL A 565 31.18 1.59 20.59
C VAL A 565 30.79 3.06 20.60
N THR A 566 31.60 3.91 21.25
CA THR A 566 31.50 5.36 21.13
C THR A 566 32.84 5.93 20.76
N GLY A 567 32.93 6.68 19.66
CA GLY A 567 34.22 7.18 19.18
C GLY A 567 34.11 8.51 18.47
N TRP A 568 35.29 9.06 18.20
CA TRP A 568 35.50 10.28 17.44
C TRP A 568 36.78 10.15 16.61
N ALA A 569 36.80 10.74 15.43
CA ALA A 569 37.95 10.90 14.56
C ALA A 569 37.74 12.12 13.66
N ALA A 570 38.84 12.79 13.36
CA ALA A 570 38.89 13.93 12.46
C ALA A 570 40.07 13.77 11.50
N ASP A 571 39.86 14.10 10.24
CA ASP A 571 40.95 14.28 9.28
C ASP A 571 41.54 15.68 9.50
N LEU A 572 42.85 15.74 9.76
CA LEU A 572 43.57 16.98 10.04
C LEU A 572 43.64 17.93 8.84
N ASP A 573 43.50 17.41 7.62
CA ASP A 573 43.63 18.22 6.39
C ASP A 573 42.29 18.78 5.91
N SER A 574 41.20 18.01 6.05
CA SER A 574 39.87 18.40 5.55
C SER A 574 38.95 18.93 6.63
N LEU A 575 39.28 18.70 7.91
CA LEU A 575 38.42 18.97 9.07
C LEU A 575 36.99 18.43 8.90
N GLY A 576 36.78 17.42 8.05
CA GLY A 576 35.46 16.88 7.72
C GLY A 576 35.10 15.62 8.52
N PRO A 577 33.82 15.18 8.47
CA PRO A 577 33.40 13.93 9.09
C PRO A 577 34.08 12.74 8.39
N VAL A 578 34.50 11.76 9.19
CA VAL A 578 35.23 10.58 8.76
C VAL A 578 34.30 9.37 8.86
N ASP A 579 34.30 8.47 7.88
CA ASP A 579 33.54 7.21 7.94
C ASP A 579 34.22 6.27 8.95
N TYR A 580 33.47 5.50 9.73
CA TYR A 580 34.07 4.56 10.68
C TYR A 580 33.83 3.12 10.25
N ILE A 581 34.82 2.27 10.47
CA ILE A 581 34.71 0.82 10.30
C ILE A 581 35.08 0.17 11.62
N VAL A 582 34.21 -0.70 12.11
CA VAL A 582 34.51 -1.62 13.22
C VAL A 582 34.79 -2.99 12.61
N VAL A 583 36.03 -3.45 12.65
CA VAL A 583 36.49 -4.76 12.14
C VAL A 583 36.58 -5.76 13.29
N PHE A 584 36.05 -6.97 13.08
CA PHE A 584 36.11 -8.11 14.00
C PHE A 584 37.13 -9.15 13.52
N ASP A 585 37.58 -10.03 14.42
CA ASP A 585 38.62 -11.06 14.24
C ASP A 585 38.44 -12.09 13.08
N ASP A 586 37.38 -11.99 12.27
CA ASP A 586 37.02 -12.97 11.22
C ASP A 586 36.51 -12.30 9.92
N ASP A 587 37.17 -11.25 9.42
CA ASP A 587 36.83 -10.54 8.15
C ASP A 587 35.40 -9.97 8.06
N ARG A 588 34.71 -9.85 9.20
CA ARG A 588 33.42 -9.18 9.30
C ARG A 588 33.65 -7.80 9.86
N ALA A 589 33.04 -6.78 9.26
CA ALA A 589 33.21 -5.41 9.69
C ALA A 589 31.94 -4.61 9.50
N VAL A 590 31.52 -3.85 10.52
CA VAL A 590 30.39 -2.92 10.44
C VAL A 590 30.92 -1.54 10.08
N SER A 591 30.53 -1.02 8.92
CA SER A 591 30.73 0.39 8.60
C SER A 591 29.60 1.22 9.20
N VAL A 592 29.97 2.34 9.82
CA VAL A 592 29.05 3.35 10.32
C VAL A 592 29.50 4.70 9.81
N SER A 593 28.76 5.24 8.85
CA SER A 593 28.81 6.66 8.54
C SER A 593 27.98 7.44 9.53
N LEU A 594 28.50 8.58 9.96
CA LEU A 594 27.77 9.54 10.79
C LEU A 594 27.23 10.69 9.95
N PRO A 595 25.99 11.13 10.19
CA PRO A 595 25.59 12.49 9.87
C PRO A 595 26.32 13.48 10.77
N ALA A 596 26.75 14.61 10.21
CA ALA A 596 27.48 15.65 10.91
C ALA A 596 26.65 16.45 11.96
N ASP A 597 25.37 16.16 12.20
CA ASP A 597 24.45 17.10 12.89
C ASP A 597 23.46 16.47 13.92
N THR A 598 23.92 15.77 14.97
CA THR A 598 23.03 15.32 16.08
C THR A 598 23.12 16.19 17.35
N PRO A 599 22.10 16.21 18.24
CA PRO A 599 22.16 16.93 19.53
C PRO A 599 23.27 16.44 20.48
N LEU A 600 23.70 15.18 20.33
CA LEU A 600 24.85 14.59 21.03
C LEU A 600 26.17 15.10 20.46
N THR A 601 26.27 15.20 19.12
CA THR A 601 27.37 15.88 18.42
C THR A 601 27.56 17.27 19.02
N GLN A 602 26.52 18.10 19.12
CA GLN A 602 26.60 19.44 19.72
C GLN A 602 27.06 19.52 21.19
N ARG A 603 26.99 18.43 21.97
CA ARG A 603 27.59 18.36 23.31
C ARG A 603 29.08 18.02 23.25
N ALA A 604 29.49 17.16 22.32
CA ALA A 604 30.88 16.83 22.05
C ALA A 604 31.66 18.03 21.47
N ILE A 605 31.04 18.79 20.55
CA ILE A 605 31.55 20.09 20.04
C ILE A 605 31.97 21.00 21.21
N ARG A 606 31.05 21.23 22.17
CA ARG A 606 31.28 22.07 23.36
C ARG A 606 32.35 21.55 24.32
N TYR A 607 32.68 20.26 24.25
CA TYR A 607 33.74 19.65 25.04
C TYR A 607 35.10 19.76 24.33
N ALA A 608 35.14 19.59 23.00
CA ALA A 608 36.32 19.80 22.16
C ALA A 608 36.79 21.28 22.16
N GLU A 609 35.85 22.23 22.15
CA GLU A 609 36.12 23.68 22.34
C GLU A 609 36.87 23.97 23.65
N ARG A 610 36.55 23.24 24.73
CA ARG A 610 37.20 23.41 26.04
C ARG A 610 38.62 22.86 26.08
N LEU A 611 38.96 21.96 25.16
CA LEU A 611 40.28 21.34 25.06
C LEU A 611 41.21 22.05 24.06
N GLY A 612 40.74 23.12 23.40
CA GLY A 612 41.55 23.92 22.47
C GLY A 612 41.81 23.25 21.13
N VAL A 613 40.97 22.27 20.76
CA VAL A 613 41.00 21.65 19.43
C VAL A 613 40.48 22.66 18.42
N ALA A 614 41.26 22.96 17.38
CA ALA A 614 40.89 23.91 16.35
C ALA A 614 39.81 23.28 15.45
N ASP A 615 38.62 23.90 15.49
CA ASP A 615 37.40 23.57 14.74
C ASP A 615 36.60 22.34 15.23
N PRO A 616 35.53 22.55 16.05
CA PRO A 616 34.88 21.50 16.81
C PRO A 616 33.65 20.89 16.12
N HIS A 617 33.36 21.17 14.84
CA HIS A 617 32.07 20.85 14.20
C HIS A 617 31.78 19.36 13.89
N HIS A 618 32.60 18.43 14.35
CA HIS A 618 32.40 17.01 14.14
C HIS A 618 32.34 16.27 15.49
N LEU A 619 32.00 14.98 15.50
CA LEU A 619 32.32 13.97 16.53
C LEU A 619 31.15 13.37 17.36
N GLY A 620 30.93 12.06 17.12
CA GLY A 620 30.31 11.10 18.05
C GLY A 620 29.30 10.14 17.41
N PHE A 621 29.59 8.82 17.38
CA PHE A 621 28.62 7.75 17.06
C PHE A 621 28.38 6.79 18.23
N GLU A 622 27.25 6.08 18.20
CA GLU A 622 26.91 4.99 19.13
C GLU A 622 26.43 3.78 18.33
N ILE A 623 27.03 2.60 18.55
CA ILE A 623 26.58 1.33 17.94
C ILE A 623 26.48 0.28 19.03
N ALA A 624 25.38 -0.47 19.06
CA ALA A 624 25.24 -1.68 19.87
C ALA A 624 25.54 -2.91 19.00
N ILE A 625 26.55 -3.70 19.39
CA ILE A 625 27.01 -4.88 18.63
C ILE A 625 26.88 -6.10 19.53
N THR A 626 26.24 -7.18 19.09
CA THR A 626 26.29 -8.45 19.81
C THR A 626 27.66 -9.11 19.55
N ALA A 627 28.59 -9.04 20.50
CA ALA A 627 29.94 -9.62 20.35
C ALA A 627 30.18 -10.70 21.41
N THR A 628 30.90 -11.76 21.05
CA THR A 628 31.32 -12.79 22.02
C THR A 628 32.54 -12.32 22.81
N PRO A 629 32.78 -12.84 24.05
CA PRO A 629 33.87 -12.39 24.92
C PRO A 629 35.30 -12.50 24.36
N HIS A 630 35.49 -13.18 23.22
CA HIS A 630 36.79 -13.42 22.58
C HIS A 630 36.97 -12.70 21.25
N THR A 631 36.05 -11.80 20.88
CA THR A 631 36.14 -11.07 19.60
C THR A 631 37.13 -9.91 19.76
N ASN A 632 38.27 -9.93 19.05
CA ASN A 632 39.10 -8.73 18.95
C ASN A 632 38.37 -7.70 18.07
N ILE A 633 38.34 -6.46 18.54
CA ILE A 633 37.62 -5.36 17.89
C ILE A 633 38.64 -4.29 17.56
N ARG A 634 38.85 -4.04 16.26
CA ARG A 634 39.67 -2.93 15.77
C ARG A 634 38.77 -1.91 15.12
N ILE A 635 39.03 -0.63 15.39
CA ILE A 635 38.19 0.46 14.89
C ILE A 635 39.06 1.33 14.01
N PHE A 636 38.58 1.57 12.80
CA PHE A 636 39.26 2.38 11.81
C PHE A 636 38.39 3.56 11.41
N ALA A 637 39.06 4.63 11.03
CA ALA A 637 38.45 5.85 10.50
C ALA A 637 38.93 6.04 9.05
N LEU A 638 38.00 6.17 8.12
CA LEU A 638 38.18 6.31 6.68
C LEU A 638 37.94 7.75 6.22
N SER A 639 38.96 8.38 5.63
CA SER A 639 38.85 9.71 5.01
C SER A 639 39.69 9.77 3.73
N ASP A 640 39.15 10.38 2.67
CA ASP A 640 39.84 10.65 1.40
C ASP A 640 40.65 9.46 0.85
N GLY A 641 40.03 8.27 0.84
CA GLY A 641 40.66 7.06 0.33
C GLY A 641 41.80 6.52 1.20
N ARG A 642 41.87 6.90 2.48
CA ARG A 642 42.84 6.40 3.46
C ARG A 642 42.14 5.91 4.72
N ALA A 643 42.83 5.10 5.51
CA ALA A 643 42.34 4.58 6.78
C ALA A 643 43.32 4.94 7.91
N ALA A 644 42.82 5.13 9.13
CA ALA A 644 43.66 5.18 10.33
C ALA A 644 43.02 4.33 11.42
N GLU A 645 43.85 3.59 12.15
CA GLU A 645 43.38 2.83 13.29
C GLU A 645 43.20 3.76 14.50
N ILE A 646 41.99 3.75 15.06
CA ILE A 646 41.58 4.53 16.24
C ILE A 646 41.13 3.62 17.40
N THR A 647 41.47 2.34 17.30
CA THR A 647 41.27 1.32 18.35
C THR A 647 41.77 1.85 19.70
N PRO A 648 41.03 1.65 20.81
CA PRO A 648 41.33 2.23 22.13
C PRO A 648 42.70 1.91 22.73
#